data_AF-A0AAY5L960-F1
#
_entry.id   AF-A0AAY5L960-F1
#
_cell.length_a   1.000
_cell.length_b   1.000
_cell.length_c   1.000
_cell.angle_alpha   90.00
_cell.angle_beta   90.00
_cell.angle_gamma   90.00
#
_symmetry.space_group_name_H-M   'P 1'
#
loop_
_entity.id
_entity.type
_entity.pdbx_description
1 polymer ?
#
loop_
_entity_poly.entity_id
_entity_poly.type
_entity_poly.pdbx_seq_one_letter_code
_entity_poly.pdbx_strand_id
1 'polypeptide(L)'
;MITSASLFPDFLQAYLRHSSSAIFDLLEEYEAICQDKVLIESRMVSRATPGQQKSSKTAGMRWLLQQEMVTWRLITSLYRSGFDHAFLESQVFPVSTFHASEKDVMEQLFQREAVVRQSQLVVDWLESIAKDEIGDFSDNIEYYAKSVYWENTLHALKTRRNTDNSGFNIPLVTELDPDAPIRQRRPLADLDREDDARLLKYLFTLLRAGMTDEAQRLCKRCGQAWRAATLEGWKLYHDPNISGGQCLLPVEGNPQRCVWKVCCWRMAEDEQFNRYERAIYAVLSGNLKRVLPVCESWEDSVWAYFRVLVDSLVEQEVIRSSGMDSEELEELPKEYLEANWTLEKVFEELQATESKRVLEENKEQYHIIQKFVILGDLDGLAQEFSKWLVTGPTLPSHLLRFMTHLVLFYNSLGLQLKEEVSVEVLKAYIEDQRKIDVIDWLVFDPAQRAEALKQSNAIMRKFLACKKHDAAKEVFAKVPDDSMREIYRQWEEQGLDMPLPAEDENAIREHLCIRAYLEAHEAFNEWFKHMNTPPQKPSLPAQAKFTETVAFEMKEKEYQMEHDNWSGRLDALTEDVKERIYNVLLFVDGGWMVDVREDAEEDPERGHQMAMLRRLCLPMMTFLLLTVLQRTQRHQESLRMADIIASDQHRLYEVFSKDELRKFLQKIRESSLLLLDKGLDPLGYEIQP
;
A
#
# COMPACT_ATOMS: atom_id res chain seq x y z
N MET A 1 0.20 9.99 13.92
CA MET A 1 0.58 9.15 15.08
C MET A 1 -0.49 9.13 16.17
N ILE A 2 -1.08 10.26 16.57
CA ILE A 2 -2.30 10.26 17.42
C ILE A 2 -3.47 9.51 16.74
N THR A 3 -3.48 9.46 15.41
CA THR A 3 -4.48 8.83 14.55
C THR A 3 -4.53 7.29 14.64
N SER A 4 -3.40 6.59 14.80
CA SER A 4 -3.36 5.11 14.77
C SER A 4 -3.80 4.45 16.08
N ALA A 5 -3.57 5.10 17.23
CA ALA A 5 -3.96 4.58 18.54
C ALA A 5 -5.49 4.53 18.74
N SER A 6 -6.23 5.47 18.11
CA SER A 6 -7.71 5.48 18.15
C SER A 6 -8.36 4.32 17.39
N LEU A 7 -7.63 3.63 16.52
CA LEU A 7 -8.21 2.63 15.61
C LEU A 7 -8.66 1.35 16.33
N PHE A 8 -7.97 0.94 17.40
CA PHE A 8 -8.33 -0.23 18.19
C PHE A 8 -9.66 -0.07 18.95
N PRO A 9 -9.90 1.01 19.71
CA PRO A 9 -11.19 1.21 20.36
C PRO A 9 -12.32 1.45 19.36
N ASP A 10 -12.07 2.12 18.23
CA ASP A 10 -13.09 2.33 17.18
C ASP A 10 -13.63 0.98 16.65
N PHE A 11 -12.75 0.04 16.32
CA PHE A 11 -13.12 -1.31 15.85
C PHE A 11 -13.88 -2.12 16.91
N LEU A 12 -13.44 -2.05 18.17
CA LEU A 12 -14.12 -2.75 19.26
C LEU A 12 -15.51 -2.17 19.51
N GLN A 13 -15.66 -0.84 19.48
CA GLN A 13 -16.96 -0.20 19.64
C GLN A 13 -17.92 -0.58 18.51
N ALA A 14 -17.46 -0.57 17.25
CA ALA A 14 -18.25 -1.04 16.12
C ALA A 14 -18.70 -2.49 16.32
N TYR A 15 -17.77 -3.39 16.72
CA TYR A 15 -18.10 -4.79 17.02
C TYR A 15 -19.19 -4.92 18.09
N LEU A 16 -19.08 -4.17 19.18
CA LEU A 16 -20.04 -4.21 20.28
C LEU A 16 -21.43 -3.69 19.86
N ARG A 17 -21.49 -2.63 19.03
CA ARG A 17 -22.75 -2.07 18.50
C ARG A 17 -23.51 -3.08 17.64
N HIS A 18 -22.80 -3.83 16.81
CA HIS A 18 -23.39 -4.74 15.82
C HIS A 18 -23.49 -6.21 16.27
N SER A 19 -23.22 -6.48 17.54
CA SER A 19 -23.18 -7.83 18.14
C SER A 19 -24.47 -8.65 18.03
N SER A 20 -25.58 -8.11 17.50
CA SER A 20 -26.92 -8.72 17.59
C SER A 20 -27.72 -8.91 16.30
N SER A 21 -27.23 -8.57 15.09
CA SER A 21 -27.82 -9.05 13.80
C SER A 21 -27.25 -8.43 12.52
N ALA A 22 -26.52 -7.31 12.62
CA ALA A 22 -26.12 -6.50 11.47
C ALA A 22 -24.65 -6.74 11.07
N ILE A 23 -24.29 -7.99 10.74
CA ILE A 23 -22.89 -8.35 10.50
C ILE A 23 -22.27 -7.67 9.27
N PHE A 24 -23.06 -7.38 8.24
CA PHE A 24 -22.57 -6.67 7.05
C PHE A 24 -22.44 -5.17 7.31
N ASP A 25 -23.34 -4.58 8.10
CA ASP A 25 -23.21 -3.18 8.54
C ASP A 25 -21.95 -2.98 9.40
N LEU A 26 -21.54 -4.01 10.17
CA LEU A 26 -20.26 -4.01 10.88
C LEU A 26 -19.06 -3.91 9.93
N LEU A 27 -19.07 -4.66 8.84
CA LEU A 27 -17.97 -4.63 7.86
C LEU A 27 -17.93 -3.29 7.10
N GLU A 28 -19.09 -2.73 6.78
CA GLU A 28 -19.20 -1.39 6.20
C GLU A 28 -18.66 -0.32 7.19
N GLU A 29 -18.94 -0.45 8.50
CA GLU A 29 -18.36 0.43 9.52
C GLU A 29 -16.84 0.25 9.63
N TYR A 30 -16.31 -0.98 9.53
CA TYR A 30 -14.85 -1.20 9.48
C TYR A 30 -14.19 -0.57 8.26
N GLU A 31 -14.79 -0.71 7.08
CA GLU A 31 -14.32 -0.04 5.87
C GLU A 31 -14.32 1.48 6.07
N ALA A 32 -15.42 2.05 6.58
CA ALA A 32 -15.57 3.48 6.81
C ALA A 32 -14.56 4.03 7.84
N ILE A 33 -14.29 3.28 8.93
CA ILE A 33 -13.28 3.65 9.91
C ILE A 33 -11.90 3.71 9.26
N CYS A 34 -11.50 2.70 8.48
CA CYS A 34 -10.23 2.71 7.76
C CYS A 34 -10.16 3.86 6.74
N GLN A 35 -11.24 4.09 5.99
CA GLN A 35 -11.33 5.15 5.00
C GLN A 35 -11.16 6.54 5.63
N ASP A 36 -11.81 6.82 6.77
CA ASP A 36 -11.66 8.09 7.47
C ASP A 36 -10.22 8.34 7.90
N LYS A 37 -9.53 7.31 8.46
CA LYS A 37 -8.10 7.46 8.82
C LYS A 37 -7.22 7.70 7.58
N VAL A 38 -7.47 7.01 6.46
CA VAL A 38 -6.75 7.24 5.19
C VAL A 38 -6.97 8.66 4.68
N LEU A 39 -8.20 9.17 4.74
CA LEU A 39 -8.54 10.54 4.32
C LEU A 39 -7.91 11.59 5.22
N ILE A 40 -7.89 11.36 6.54
CA ILE A 40 -7.20 12.25 7.50
C ILE A 40 -5.71 12.30 7.17
N GLU A 41 -5.05 11.15 6.99
CA GLU A 41 -3.64 11.10 6.61
C GLU A 41 -3.40 11.79 5.26
N SER A 42 -4.27 11.58 4.26
CA SER A 42 -4.19 12.25 2.94
C SER A 42 -4.35 13.76 3.02
N ARG A 43 -5.31 14.27 3.82
CA ARG A 43 -5.50 15.72 4.08
C ARG A 43 -4.33 16.33 4.84
N MET A 44 -3.74 15.59 5.78
CA MET A 44 -2.53 16.02 6.49
C MET A 44 -1.30 16.08 5.57
N VAL A 45 -1.27 15.24 4.53
CA VAL A 45 -0.26 15.29 3.47
C VAL A 45 -0.50 16.46 2.52
N SER A 46 -1.73 16.71 2.06
CA SER A 46 -2.03 17.80 1.10
C SER A 46 -1.93 19.21 1.71
N ARG A 47 -2.16 19.36 3.02
CA ARG A 47 -1.98 20.64 3.75
C ARG A 47 -0.51 20.93 4.12
N ALA A 48 0.40 19.99 3.91
CA ALA A 48 1.82 20.24 4.08
C ALA A 48 2.36 21.04 2.88
N THR A 49 3.24 22.01 3.12
CA THR A 49 3.83 22.86 2.08
C THR A 49 4.51 22.00 0.99
N PRO A 50 4.32 22.30 -0.31
CA PRO A 50 5.04 21.63 -1.39
C PRO A 50 6.56 21.76 -1.13
N GLY A 51 7.24 20.64 -0.93
CA GLY A 51 8.67 20.59 -0.55
C GLY A 51 8.96 19.88 0.78
N GLN A 52 7.97 19.70 1.68
CA GLN A 52 8.11 18.80 2.83
C GLN A 52 7.66 17.37 2.47
N GLN A 53 8.54 16.54 1.90
CA GLN A 53 8.24 15.13 1.63
C GLN A 53 7.99 14.34 2.96
N LYS A 54 6.74 14.29 3.43
CA LYS A 54 6.36 13.63 4.70
C LYS A 54 6.25 12.11 4.62
N SER A 55 6.75 11.49 5.68
CA SER A 55 6.91 10.07 6.08
C SER A 55 6.74 8.85 5.12
N SER A 56 7.78 8.02 4.89
CA SER A 56 7.75 6.65 4.30
C SER A 56 7.05 5.69 5.26
N LYS A 57 7.07 5.97 6.57
CA LYS A 57 6.22 5.29 7.55
C LYS A 57 4.76 5.73 7.46
N THR A 58 4.48 7.00 7.14
CA THR A 58 3.11 7.45 6.83
C THR A 58 2.64 6.86 5.50
N ALA A 59 3.52 6.73 4.51
CA ALA A 59 3.21 6.02 3.27
C ALA A 59 2.96 4.52 3.50
N GLY A 60 3.79 3.86 4.32
CA GLY A 60 3.61 2.46 4.70
C GLY A 60 2.37 2.21 5.55
N MET A 61 2.09 3.07 6.54
CA MET A 61 0.86 3.02 7.33
C MET A 61 -0.37 3.31 6.47
N ARG A 62 -0.30 4.31 5.59
CA ARG A 62 -1.37 4.59 4.61
C ARG A 62 -1.61 3.38 3.73
N TRP A 63 -0.57 2.73 3.23
CA TRP A 63 -0.70 1.51 2.45
C TRP A 63 -1.35 0.39 3.26
N LEU A 64 -0.92 0.14 4.51
CA LEU A 64 -1.54 -0.86 5.38
C LEU A 64 -3.03 -0.59 5.63
N LEU A 65 -3.40 0.66 5.92
CA LEU A 65 -4.80 1.05 6.13
C LEU A 65 -5.64 0.97 4.84
N GLN A 66 -5.04 1.33 3.70
CA GLN A 66 -5.67 1.16 2.39
C GLN A 66 -5.91 -0.31 2.09
N GLN A 67 -4.91 -1.17 2.31
CA GLN A 67 -5.03 -2.61 2.11
C GLN A 67 -6.07 -3.23 3.05
N GLU A 68 -6.12 -2.79 4.30
CA GLU A 68 -7.17 -3.21 5.23
C GLU A 68 -8.57 -2.79 4.75
N MET A 69 -8.75 -1.53 4.36
CA MET A 69 -10.01 -1.00 3.83
C MET A 69 -10.51 -1.81 2.63
N VAL A 70 -9.65 -2.03 1.63
CA VAL A 70 -10.04 -2.77 0.43
C VAL A 70 -10.27 -4.25 0.73
N THR A 71 -9.59 -4.83 1.73
CA THR A 71 -9.84 -6.21 2.16
C THR A 71 -11.20 -6.34 2.83
N TRP A 72 -11.61 -5.38 3.67
CA TRP A 72 -12.97 -5.37 4.23
C TRP A 72 -14.03 -5.23 3.14
N ARG A 73 -13.82 -4.34 2.17
CA ARG A 73 -14.71 -4.20 0.99
C ARG A 73 -14.88 -5.51 0.21
N LEU A 74 -13.77 -6.23 -0.02
CA LEU A 74 -13.77 -7.55 -0.67
C LEU A 74 -14.61 -8.57 0.11
N ILE A 75 -14.35 -8.68 1.42
CA ILE A 75 -15.06 -9.61 2.31
C ILE A 75 -16.56 -9.29 2.30
N THR A 76 -16.94 -8.02 2.46
CA THR A 76 -18.34 -7.59 2.40
C THR A 76 -19.00 -8.03 1.09
N SER A 77 -18.34 -7.77 -0.05
CA SER A 77 -18.88 -8.06 -1.37
C SER A 77 -19.10 -9.56 -1.60
N LEU A 78 -18.10 -10.39 -1.28
CA LEU A 78 -18.15 -11.84 -1.49
C LEU A 78 -19.18 -12.51 -0.59
N TYR A 79 -19.15 -12.22 0.72
CA TYR A 79 -20.02 -12.91 1.67
C TYR A 79 -21.47 -12.41 1.57
N ARG A 80 -21.72 -11.11 1.34
CA ARG A 80 -23.10 -10.60 1.18
C ARG A 80 -23.80 -11.24 -0.02
N SER A 81 -23.11 -11.33 -1.16
CA SER A 81 -23.66 -11.99 -2.35
C SER A 81 -23.99 -13.46 -2.12
N GLY A 82 -23.15 -14.19 -1.39
CA GLY A 82 -23.42 -15.58 -1.00
C GLY A 82 -24.70 -15.72 -0.17
N PHE A 83 -24.93 -14.82 0.78
CA PHE A 83 -26.12 -14.81 1.64
C PHE A 83 -27.39 -14.43 0.86
N ASP A 84 -27.33 -13.35 0.08
CA ASP A 84 -28.48 -12.86 -0.69
C ASP A 84 -28.95 -13.92 -1.72
N HIS A 85 -28.01 -14.62 -2.36
CA HIS A 85 -28.35 -15.66 -3.34
C HIS A 85 -28.91 -16.92 -2.69
N ALA A 86 -28.37 -17.36 -1.55
CA ALA A 86 -28.94 -18.48 -0.79
C ALA A 86 -30.38 -18.21 -0.34
N PHE A 87 -30.72 -16.95 -0.05
CA PHE A 87 -32.08 -16.53 0.25
C PHE A 87 -32.98 -16.54 -1.01
N LEU A 88 -32.49 -16.05 -2.15
CA LEU A 88 -33.25 -15.97 -3.41
C LEU A 88 -33.50 -17.34 -4.06
N GLU A 89 -32.54 -18.29 -3.99
CA GLU A 89 -32.73 -19.67 -4.48
C GLU A 89 -33.90 -20.38 -3.80
N SER A 90 -34.24 -19.99 -2.57
CA SER A 90 -35.40 -20.54 -1.85
C SER A 90 -36.76 -20.10 -2.41
N GLN A 91 -36.79 -19.11 -3.32
CA GLN A 91 -38.02 -18.44 -3.77
C GLN A 91 -38.28 -18.49 -5.29
N VAL A 92 -37.33 -18.94 -6.11
CA VAL A 92 -37.43 -18.85 -7.58
C VAL A 92 -37.56 -20.23 -8.25
N PHE A 93 -38.57 -20.40 -9.10
CA PHE A 93 -38.68 -21.51 -10.04
C PHE A 93 -38.04 -21.13 -11.38
N PRO A 94 -37.22 -21.99 -12.02
CA PRO A 94 -36.59 -21.66 -13.29
C PRO A 94 -37.66 -21.59 -14.39
N VAL A 95 -37.83 -20.41 -14.99
CA VAL A 95 -38.60 -20.21 -16.21
C VAL A 95 -37.62 -20.31 -17.37
N SER A 96 -37.66 -21.40 -18.14
CA SER A 96 -36.90 -21.50 -19.39
C SER A 96 -37.53 -20.57 -20.44
N THR A 97 -36.90 -19.43 -20.69
CA THR A 97 -37.22 -18.59 -21.84
C THR A 97 -36.66 -19.23 -23.11
N PHE A 98 -37.55 -19.78 -23.95
CA PHE A 98 -37.21 -20.10 -25.31
C PHE A 98 -37.00 -18.78 -26.07
N HIS A 99 -35.84 -18.61 -26.72
CA HIS A 99 -35.36 -17.37 -27.38
C HIS A 99 -34.79 -16.28 -26.44
N ALA A 100 -33.85 -16.67 -25.57
CA ALA A 100 -33.07 -15.75 -24.73
C ALA A 100 -32.04 -14.98 -25.56
N SER A 101 -31.86 -13.68 -25.28
CA SER A 101 -30.77 -12.89 -25.86
C SER A 101 -29.42 -13.25 -25.21
N GLU A 102 -28.28 -12.83 -25.77
CA GLU A 102 -26.96 -13.11 -25.17
C GLU A 102 -26.84 -12.57 -23.73
N LYS A 103 -27.41 -11.39 -23.48
CA LYS A 103 -27.50 -10.80 -22.13
C LYS A 103 -28.31 -11.67 -21.18
N ASP A 104 -29.45 -12.19 -21.62
CA ASP A 104 -30.29 -13.07 -20.79
C ASP A 104 -29.55 -14.39 -20.48
N VAL A 105 -28.80 -14.92 -21.45
CA VAL A 105 -27.95 -16.12 -21.26
C VAL A 105 -26.87 -15.85 -20.21
N MET A 106 -26.21 -14.70 -20.26
CA MET A 106 -25.25 -14.28 -19.24
C MET A 106 -25.92 -14.17 -17.87
N GLU A 107 -27.07 -13.51 -17.77
CA GLU A 107 -27.79 -13.37 -16.49
C GLU A 107 -28.18 -14.73 -15.90
N GLN A 108 -28.62 -15.67 -16.73
CA GLN A 108 -28.89 -17.05 -16.32
C GLN A 108 -27.62 -17.79 -15.86
N LEU A 109 -26.49 -17.59 -16.54
CA LEU A 109 -25.19 -18.14 -16.13
C LEU A 109 -24.80 -17.62 -14.76
N PHE A 110 -24.92 -16.30 -14.55
CA PHE A 110 -24.65 -15.69 -13.27
C PHE A 110 -25.59 -16.21 -12.18
N GLN A 111 -26.86 -16.48 -12.46
CA GLN A 111 -27.75 -17.09 -11.46
C GLN A 111 -27.38 -18.55 -11.14
N ARG A 112 -26.94 -19.31 -12.14
CA ARG A 112 -26.63 -20.74 -12.00
C ARG A 112 -25.26 -21.02 -11.37
N GLU A 113 -24.24 -20.31 -11.82
CA GLU A 113 -22.83 -20.60 -11.50
C GLU A 113 -22.28 -19.63 -10.45
N ALA A 114 -22.08 -20.12 -9.22
CA ALA A 114 -21.53 -19.31 -8.13
C ALA A 114 -20.11 -18.79 -8.42
N VAL A 115 -19.28 -19.61 -9.09
CA VAL A 115 -17.89 -19.25 -9.42
C VAL A 115 -17.82 -18.04 -10.36
N VAL A 116 -18.75 -17.94 -11.32
CA VAL A 116 -18.81 -16.80 -12.26
C VAL A 116 -19.17 -15.52 -11.52
N ARG A 117 -20.19 -15.57 -10.65
CA ARG A 117 -20.56 -14.43 -9.80
C ARG A 117 -19.41 -13.99 -8.91
N GLN A 118 -18.80 -14.94 -8.22
CA GLN A 118 -17.68 -14.68 -7.32
C GLN A 118 -16.51 -14.03 -8.07
N SER A 119 -16.20 -14.54 -9.27
CA SER A 119 -15.16 -13.98 -10.13
C SER A 119 -15.48 -12.55 -10.57
N GLN A 120 -16.73 -12.25 -10.91
CA GLN A 120 -17.15 -10.89 -11.25
C GLN A 120 -17.05 -9.95 -10.05
N LEU A 121 -17.42 -10.39 -8.84
CA LEU A 121 -17.27 -9.57 -7.62
C LEU A 121 -15.80 -9.22 -7.35
N VAL A 122 -14.87 -10.13 -7.64
CA VAL A 122 -13.43 -9.86 -7.56
C VAL A 122 -13.02 -8.81 -8.59
N VAL A 123 -13.56 -8.87 -9.82
CA VAL A 123 -13.35 -7.83 -10.84
C VAL A 123 -13.88 -6.48 -10.37
N ASP A 124 -15.13 -6.41 -9.92
CA ASP A 124 -15.77 -5.18 -9.44
C ASP A 124 -15.01 -4.58 -8.25
N TRP A 125 -14.56 -5.42 -7.33
CA TRP A 125 -13.70 -5.01 -6.22
C TRP A 125 -12.41 -4.37 -6.71
N LEU A 126 -11.67 -5.02 -7.61
CA LEU A 126 -10.42 -4.50 -8.16
C LEU A 126 -10.63 -3.22 -8.97
N GLU A 127 -11.74 -3.10 -9.69
CA GLU A 127 -12.13 -1.90 -10.42
C GLU A 127 -12.46 -0.75 -9.45
N SER A 128 -13.09 -1.04 -8.31
CA SER A 128 -13.34 -0.04 -7.26
C SER A 128 -12.04 0.54 -6.68
N ILE A 129 -11.01 -0.30 -6.50
CA ILE A 129 -9.68 0.16 -6.03
C ILE A 129 -9.08 1.13 -7.05
N ALA A 130 -9.07 0.75 -8.33
CA ALA A 130 -8.54 1.60 -9.40
C ALA A 130 -9.32 2.92 -9.52
N LYS A 131 -10.64 2.89 -9.28
CA LYS A 131 -11.48 4.10 -9.25
C LYS A 131 -11.10 5.04 -8.09
N ASP A 132 -10.84 4.50 -6.91
CA ASP A 132 -10.38 5.28 -5.75
C ASP A 132 -9.03 5.97 -6.04
N GLU A 133 -8.15 5.34 -6.82
CA GLU A 133 -6.85 5.90 -7.22
C GLU A 133 -6.96 7.03 -8.25
N ILE A 134 -7.93 6.95 -9.16
CA ILE A 134 -8.16 7.99 -10.19
C ILE A 134 -8.62 9.31 -9.55
N GLY A 135 -9.45 9.25 -8.51
CA GLY A 135 -9.99 10.44 -7.84
C GLY A 135 -10.95 11.26 -8.71
N ASP A 136 -10.95 12.59 -8.54
CA ASP A 136 -11.88 13.48 -9.25
C ASP A 136 -11.53 13.59 -10.75
N PHE A 137 -12.35 12.91 -11.56
CA PHE A 137 -12.21 12.78 -13.01
C PHE A 137 -12.22 14.12 -13.77
N SER A 138 -12.89 15.15 -13.24
CA SER A 138 -13.16 16.42 -13.95
C SER A 138 -11.90 17.17 -14.40
N ASP A 139 -10.87 17.24 -13.55
CA ASP A 139 -9.69 18.07 -13.79
C ASP A 139 -8.80 17.50 -14.90
N ASN A 140 -8.81 16.18 -15.09
CA ASN A 140 -7.98 15.51 -16.10
C ASN A 140 -8.57 15.61 -17.51
N ILE A 141 -9.89 15.78 -17.67
CA ILE A 141 -10.52 15.76 -19.00
C ILE A 141 -10.20 17.03 -19.80
N GLU A 142 -10.07 18.19 -19.13
CA GLU A 142 -9.72 19.44 -19.80
C GLU A 142 -8.34 19.37 -20.47
N TYR A 143 -7.41 18.62 -19.87
CA TYR A 143 -6.08 18.41 -20.42
C TYR A 143 -6.08 17.66 -21.77
N TYR A 144 -7.02 16.72 -21.97
CA TYR A 144 -7.10 15.91 -23.19
C TYR A 144 -8.06 16.46 -24.24
N ALA A 145 -8.88 17.46 -23.90
CA ALA A 145 -9.89 18.02 -24.79
C ALA A 145 -9.26 18.90 -25.88
N LYS A 146 -8.73 18.27 -26.93
CA LYS A 146 -8.33 18.95 -28.17
C LYS A 146 -9.52 19.27 -29.05
N SER A 147 -9.44 20.37 -29.79
CA SER A 147 -10.48 20.80 -30.72
C SER A 147 -10.62 19.87 -31.94
N VAL A 148 -9.52 19.24 -32.39
CA VAL A 148 -9.47 18.37 -33.57
C VAL A 148 -8.49 17.21 -33.37
N TYR A 149 -8.86 16.01 -33.84
CA TYR A 149 -8.00 14.83 -33.88
C TYR A 149 -6.81 15.01 -34.83
N TRP A 150 -5.60 14.64 -34.40
CA TRP A 150 -4.34 14.79 -35.13
C TRP A 150 -4.11 16.20 -35.74
N GLU A 151 -4.35 17.24 -34.93
CA GLU A 151 -4.25 18.64 -35.36
C GLU A 151 -2.88 18.98 -35.99
N ASN A 152 -1.78 18.49 -35.41
CA ASN A 152 -0.44 18.80 -35.90
C ASN A 152 -0.14 18.11 -37.24
N THR A 153 -0.62 16.88 -37.41
CA THR A 153 -0.51 16.10 -38.65
C THR A 153 -1.37 16.72 -39.74
N LEU A 154 -2.59 17.14 -39.41
CA LEU A 154 -3.47 17.89 -40.31
C LEU A 154 -2.82 19.22 -40.74
N HIS A 155 -2.22 19.96 -39.80
CA HIS A 155 -1.50 21.19 -40.11
C HIS A 155 -0.32 20.92 -41.05
N ALA A 156 0.52 19.93 -40.75
CA ALA A 156 1.65 19.54 -41.58
C ALA A 156 1.22 19.16 -43.01
N LEU A 157 0.10 18.43 -43.16
CA LEU A 157 -0.45 18.07 -44.48
C LEU A 157 -0.96 19.28 -45.27
N LYS A 158 -1.65 20.22 -44.59
CA LYS A 158 -2.12 21.46 -45.21
C LYS A 158 -0.97 22.36 -45.64
N THR A 159 0.07 22.50 -44.81
CA THR A 159 1.25 23.31 -45.13
C THR A 159 2.04 22.70 -46.28
N ARG A 160 2.23 21.38 -46.31
CA ARG A 160 2.96 20.66 -47.38
C ARG A 160 2.27 20.77 -48.74
N ARG A 161 0.95 20.93 -48.78
CA ARG A 161 0.20 21.18 -50.02
C ARG A 161 0.47 22.57 -50.62
N ASN A 162 0.99 23.50 -49.84
CA ASN A 162 1.23 24.89 -50.24
C ASN A 162 2.70 25.23 -50.51
N THR A 163 3.65 24.33 -50.19
CA THR A 163 5.09 24.58 -50.36
C THR A 163 5.78 23.39 -51.03
N ASP A 164 6.24 23.58 -52.27
CA ASP A 164 7.14 22.63 -52.93
C ASP A 164 8.55 22.78 -52.35
N ASN A 165 9.02 21.68 -51.76
CA ASN A 165 10.43 21.34 -51.49
C ASN A 165 11.09 21.85 -50.19
N SER A 166 11.44 20.91 -49.30
CA SER A 166 12.73 20.89 -48.59
C SER A 166 13.03 19.47 -48.05
N GLY A 167 14.30 19.08 -48.13
CA GLY A 167 14.79 17.72 -47.92
C GLY A 167 14.80 17.24 -46.46
N PHE A 168 14.96 15.92 -46.33
CA PHE A 168 15.18 15.15 -45.08
C PHE A 168 14.06 15.16 -44.02
N ASN A 169 12.78 15.14 -44.41
CA ASN A 169 11.69 14.78 -43.49
C ASN A 169 11.11 13.39 -43.83
N ILE A 170 10.94 12.56 -42.80
CA ILE A 170 10.22 11.28 -42.90
C ILE A 170 8.82 11.56 -43.47
N PRO A 171 8.36 10.81 -44.48
CA PRO A 171 7.06 11.06 -45.07
C PRO A 171 5.94 10.71 -44.07
N LEU A 172 5.24 11.72 -43.57
CA LEU A 172 4.03 11.56 -42.75
C LEU A 172 2.89 10.89 -43.54
N VAL A 173 1.90 10.39 -42.82
CA VAL A 173 0.63 9.87 -43.39
C VAL A 173 -0.01 10.90 -44.32
N THR A 174 -0.66 10.43 -45.38
CA THR A 174 -1.36 11.31 -46.35
C THR A 174 -2.84 11.47 -46.07
N GLU A 175 -3.42 10.62 -45.23
CA GLU A 175 -4.84 10.53 -44.91
C GLU A 175 -5.01 10.55 -43.39
N LEU A 176 -6.20 10.92 -42.89
CA LEU A 176 -6.48 11.15 -41.46
C LEU A 176 -7.47 10.15 -40.86
N ASP A 177 -7.80 9.10 -41.60
CA ASP A 177 -8.49 7.94 -41.05
C ASP A 177 -7.58 7.20 -40.05
N PRO A 178 -8.17 6.54 -39.03
CA PRO A 178 -7.41 5.96 -37.92
C PRO A 178 -6.45 4.84 -38.32
N ASP A 179 -6.70 4.13 -39.42
CA ASP A 179 -5.83 3.06 -39.92
C ASP A 179 -4.76 3.54 -40.92
N ALA A 180 -4.76 4.83 -41.31
CA ALA A 180 -3.77 5.41 -42.21
C ALA A 180 -2.30 5.17 -41.78
N PRO A 181 -1.90 5.30 -40.50
CA PRO A 181 -0.52 5.04 -40.08
C PRO A 181 -0.06 3.61 -40.36
N ILE A 182 -0.97 2.65 -40.19
CA ILE A 182 -0.68 1.22 -40.33
C ILE A 182 -0.73 0.81 -41.80
N ARG A 183 -1.81 1.21 -42.49
CA ARG A 183 -2.03 0.94 -43.92
C ARG A 183 -0.91 1.52 -44.78
N GLN A 184 -0.49 2.75 -44.50
CA GLN A 184 0.56 3.44 -45.26
C GLN A 184 1.97 3.15 -44.75
N ARG A 185 2.10 2.57 -43.54
CA ARG A 185 3.36 2.39 -42.80
C ARG A 185 4.15 3.70 -42.68
N ARG A 186 3.43 4.77 -42.32
CA ARG A 186 3.98 6.12 -42.17
C ARG A 186 3.62 6.68 -40.80
N PRO A 187 4.53 7.44 -40.15
CA PRO A 187 4.25 7.98 -38.84
C PRO A 187 3.34 9.21 -38.90
N LEU A 188 2.71 9.48 -37.75
CA LEU A 188 2.08 10.76 -37.45
C LEU A 188 3.12 11.80 -37.07
N ALA A 189 2.70 13.07 -36.96
CA ALA A 189 3.54 14.08 -36.31
C ALA A 189 3.87 13.65 -34.87
N ASP A 190 5.10 13.91 -34.41
CA ASP A 190 5.58 13.39 -33.12
C ASP A 190 4.69 13.81 -31.93
N LEU A 191 4.23 15.07 -31.91
CA LEU A 191 3.31 15.58 -30.88
C LEU A 191 1.99 14.81 -30.85
N ASP A 192 1.40 14.56 -32.02
CA ASP A 192 0.14 13.80 -32.09
C ASP A 192 0.32 12.34 -31.66
N ARG A 193 1.48 11.74 -31.97
CA ARG A 193 1.81 10.38 -31.52
C ARG A 193 1.97 10.31 -29.99
N GLU A 194 2.62 11.30 -29.38
CA GLU A 194 2.76 11.37 -27.92
C GLU A 194 1.42 11.61 -27.23
N ASP A 195 0.60 12.51 -27.77
CA ASP A 195 -0.71 12.81 -27.20
C ASP A 195 -1.67 11.64 -27.33
N ASP A 196 -1.67 10.90 -28.45
CA ASP A 196 -2.47 9.69 -28.58
C ASP A 196 -1.96 8.58 -27.65
N ALA A 197 -0.64 8.44 -27.44
CA ALA A 197 -0.10 7.49 -26.48
C ALA A 197 -0.51 7.79 -25.03
N ARG A 198 -0.55 9.08 -24.63
CA ARG A 198 -1.04 9.51 -23.31
C ARG A 198 -2.54 9.26 -23.15
N LEU A 199 -3.32 9.62 -24.17
CA LEU A 199 -4.75 9.37 -24.18
C LEU A 199 -5.06 7.88 -24.07
N LEU A 200 -4.38 7.03 -24.84
CA LEU A 200 -4.55 5.56 -24.79
C LEU A 200 -4.20 4.99 -23.42
N LYS A 201 -3.11 5.45 -22.80
CA LYS A 201 -2.77 5.07 -21.42
C LYS A 201 -3.91 5.42 -20.46
N TYR A 202 -4.45 6.63 -20.57
CA TYR A 202 -5.54 7.08 -19.70
C TYR A 202 -6.85 6.35 -19.96
N LEU A 203 -7.18 6.04 -21.23
CA LEU A 203 -8.33 5.22 -21.60
C LEU A 203 -8.22 3.82 -21.00
N PHE A 204 -7.03 3.21 -21.03
CA PHE A 204 -6.79 1.94 -20.36
C PHE A 204 -7.03 2.03 -18.85
N THR A 205 -6.56 3.10 -18.19
CA THR A 205 -6.82 3.34 -16.76
C THR A 205 -8.32 3.45 -16.46
N LEU A 206 -9.11 4.11 -17.32
CA LEU A 206 -10.56 4.19 -17.16
C LEU A 206 -11.24 2.83 -17.32
N LEU A 207 -10.80 2.01 -18.29
CA LEU A 207 -11.29 0.64 -18.43
C LEU A 207 -10.92 -0.22 -17.22
N ARG A 208 -9.70 -0.08 -16.70
CA ARG A 208 -9.21 -0.75 -15.49
C ARG A 208 -10.01 -0.39 -14.23
N ALA A 209 -10.69 0.75 -14.23
CA ALA A 209 -11.58 1.20 -13.15
C ALA A 209 -13.07 0.93 -13.43
N GLY A 210 -13.41 0.16 -14.47
CA GLY A 210 -14.80 -0.11 -14.84
C GLY A 210 -15.55 1.10 -15.42
N MET A 211 -14.87 2.21 -15.68
CA MET A 211 -15.45 3.48 -16.14
C MET A 211 -15.55 3.53 -17.67
N THR A 212 -16.15 2.51 -18.29
CA THR A 212 -16.26 2.38 -19.76
C THR A 212 -17.00 3.55 -20.40
N ASP A 213 -18.07 4.03 -19.76
CA ASP A 213 -18.86 5.15 -20.26
C ASP A 213 -18.06 6.46 -20.29
N GLU A 214 -17.23 6.68 -19.26
CA GLU A 214 -16.35 7.85 -19.21
C GLU A 214 -15.24 7.75 -20.24
N ALA A 215 -14.68 6.55 -20.48
CA ALA A 215 -13.72 6.32 -21.54
C ALA A 215 -14.31 6.67 -22.92
N GLN A 216 -15.57 6.30 -23.18
CA GLN A 216 -16.26 6.68 -24.42
C GLN A 216 -16.57 8.17 -24.52
N ARG A 217 -17.03 8.79 -23.43
CA ARG A 217 -17.26 10.25 -23.37
C ARG A 217 -15.96 11.00 -23.67
N LEU A 218 -14.84 10.55 -23.10
CA LEU A 218 -13.52 11.10 -23.36
C LEU A 218 -13.13 10.94 -24.84
N CYS A 219 -13.28 9.75 -25.43
CA CYS A 219 -13.01 9.52 -26.86
C CYS A 219 -13.80 10.50 -27.74
N LYS A 220 -15.10 10.70 -27.46
CA LYS A 220 -15.95 11.65 -28.18
C LYS A 220 -15.44 13.09 -28.03
N ARG A 221 -15.07 13.51 -26.82
CA ARG A 221 -14.51 14.85 -26.54
C ARG A 221 -13.17 15.10 -27.24
N CYS A 222 -12.35 14.07 -27.40
CA CYS A 222 -11.06 14.15 -28.11
C CYS A 222 -11.20 14.05 -29.65
N GLY A 223 -12.42 14.03 -30.19
CA GLY A 223 -12.67 13.90 -31.64
C GLY A 223 -12.48 12.49 -32.20
N GLN A 224 -12.39 11.48 -31.33
CA GLN A 224 -12.22 10.06 -31.69
C GLN A 224 -13.54 9.29 -31.52
N ALA A 225 -14.62 9.78 -32.13
CA ALA A 225 -15.93 9.13 -32.05
C ALA A 225 -15.92 7.69 -32.59
N TRP A 226 -15.04 7.39 -33.55
CA TRP A 226 -14.80 6.05 -34.07
C TRP A 226 -14.30 5.08 -32.98
N ARG A 227 -13.41 5.54 -32.09
CA ARG A 227 -12.89 4.77 -30.96
C ARG A 227 -13.97 4.58 -29.89
N ALA A 228 -14.79 5.60 -29.65
CA ALA A 228 -15.95 5.45 -28.79
C ALA A 228 -16.92 4.37 -29.32
N ALA A 229 -17.10 4.28 -30.64
CA ALA A 229 -17.92 3.26 -31.27
C ALA A 229 -17.29 1.85 -31.18
N THR A 230 -15.97 1.73 -31.33
CA THR A 230 -15.31 0.41 -31.17
C THR A 230 -15.40 -0.09 -29.72
N LEU A 231 -15.35 0.81 -28.72
CA LEU A 231 -15.56 0.51 -27.30
C LEU A 231 -17.02 0.14 -26.93
N GLU A 232 -17.98 0.24 -27.85
CA GLU A 232 -19.35 -0.26 -27.63
C GLU A 232 -19.50 -1.73 -28.04
N GLY A 233 -18.62 -2.23 -28.90
CA GLY A 233 -18.81 -3.54 -29.55
C GLY A 233 -18.68 -4.76 -28.64
N TRP A 234 -18.18 -4.59 -27.41
CA TRP A 234 -18.08 -5.66 -26.41
C TRP A 234 -19.42 -6.02 -25.76
N LYS A 235 -20.41 -5.11 -25.80
CA LYS A 235 -21.70 -5.29 -25.14
C LYS A 235 -22.49 -6.43 -25.78
N LEU A 236 -22.97 -7.34 -24.92
CA LEU A 236 -23.82 -8.47 -25.32
C LEU A 236 -25.11 -7.98 -25.97
N TYR A 237 -25.55 -8.70 -27.00
CA TYR A 237 -26.79 -8.39 -27.68
C TYR A 237 -28.01 -8.62 -26.78
N HIS A 238 -28.90 -7.62 -26.74
CA HIS A 238 -30.16 -7.71 -26.02
C HIS A 238 -31.27 -6.94 -26.75
N ASP A 239 -32.34 -7.65 -27.08
CA ASP A 239 -33.57 -7.06 -27.55
C ASP A 239 -34.67 -7.25 -26.49
N PRO A 240 -34.97 -6.21 -25.69
CA PRO A 240 -35.99 -6.28 -24.64
C PRO A 240 -37.42 -6.48 -25.19
N ASN A 241 -37.61 -6.36 -26.51
CA ASN A 241 -38.92 -6.44 -27.14
C ASN A 241 -39.29 -7.88 -27.57
N ILE A 242 -38.35 -8.83 -27.54
CA ILE A 242 -38.60 -10.24 -27.90
C ILE A 242 -39.72 -10.86 -27.03
N SER A 243 -39.80 -10.46 -25.77
CA SER A 243 -40.79 -10.95 -24.79
C SER A 243 -42.14 -10.23 -24.84
N GLY A 244 -42.35 -9.29 -25.77
CA GLY A 244 -43.66 -8.65 -26.01
C GLY A 244 -44.10 -7.63 -24.94
N GLY A 245 -43.24 -6.67 -24.61
CA GLY A 245 -43.55 -5.58 -23.67
C GLY A 245 -44.62 -4.59 -24.16
N GLN A 246 -45.22 -3.83 -23.23
CA GLN A 246 -46.23 -2.80 -23.54
C GLN A 246 -45.65 -1.56 -24.24
N CYS A 247 -44.36 -1.31 -24.07
CA CYS A 247 -43.63 -0.18 -24.67
C CYS A 247 -42.39 -0.69 -25.39
N LEU A 248 -42.11 -0.15 -26.59
CA LEU A 248 -40.88 -0.45 -27.31
C LEU A 248 -39.69 0.19 -26.60
N LEU A 249 -38.68 -0.63 -26.27
CA LEU A 249 -37.43 -0.23 -25.66
C LEU A 249 -36.28 -0.35 -26.69
N PRO A 250 -35.21 0.47 -26.58
CA PRO A 250 -34.09 0.39 -27.52
C PRO A 250 -33.36 -0.95 -27.40
N VAL A 251 -32.94 -1.49 -28.53
CA VAL A 251 -32.07 -2.67 -28.61
C VAL A 251 -30.64 -2.28 -28.20
N GLU A 252 -30.00 -3.12 -27.41
CA GLU A 252 -28.65 -2.90 -26.89
C GLU A 252 -27.65 -3.93 -27.44
N GLY A 253 -26.38 -3.56 -27.50
CA GLY A 253 -25.28 -4.46 -27.86
C GLY A 253 -25.11 -4.72 -29.35
N ASN A 254 -24.19 -5.64 -29.66
CA ASN A 254 -23.79 -5.98 -31.03
C ASN A 254 -24.23 -7.42 -31.39
N PRO A 255 -25.16 -7.60 -32.35
CA PRO A 255 -25.56 -8.94 -32.82
C PRO A 255 -24.40 -9.76 -33.42
N GLN A 256 -23.37 -9.10 -33.94
CA GLN A 256 -22.17 -9.72 -34.53
C GLN A 256 -20.94 -9.52 -33.64
N ARG A 257 -21.12 -9.72 -32.33
CA ARG A 257 -20.06 -9.54 -31.32
C ARG A 257 -18.87 -10.50 -31.53
N CYS A 258 -19.11 -11.71 -32.02
CA CYS A 258 -18.05 -12.68 -32.36
C CYS A 258 -17.04 -12.10 -33.37
N VAL A 259 -17.53 -11.51 -34.48
CA VAL A 259 -16.70 -10.87 -35.51
C VAL A 259 -15.93 -9.68 -34.94
N TRP A 260 -16.59 -8.89 -34.09
CA TRP A 260 -15.95 -7.78 -33.40
C TRP A 260 -14.81 -8.25 -32.49
N LYS A 261 -15.02 -9.32 -31.70
CA LYS A 261 -13.99 -9.93 -30.85
C LYS A 261 -12.79 -10.41 -31.65
N VAL A 262 -13.02 -11.09 -32.77
CA VAL A 262 -11.96 -11.55 -33.69
C VAL A 262 -11.14 -10.38 -34.24
N CYS A 263 -11.80 -9.30 -34.66
CA CYS A 263 -11.12 -8.08 -35.10
C CYS A 263 -10.26 -7.46 -33.98
N CYS A 264 -10.81 -7.35 -32.77
CA CYS A 264 -10.10 -6.84 -31.60
C CYS A 264 -8.90 -7.72 -31.22
N TRP A 265 -9.04 -9.05 -31.34
CA TRP A 265 -7.97 -10.00 -31.07
C TRP A 265 -6.79 -9.80 -32.03
N ARG A 266 -7.07 -9.71 -33.34
CA ARG A 266 -6.06 -9.42 -34.38
C ARG A 266 -5.35 -8.10 -34.13
N MET A 267 -6.12 -7.08 -33.78
CA MET A 267 -5.60 -5.76 -33.48
C MET A 267 -4.71 -5.75 -32.23
N ALA A 268 -5.05 -6.54 -31.21
CA ALA A 268 -4.21 -6.69 -30.02
C ALA A 268 -2.88 -7.44 -30.29
N GLU A 269 -2.87 -8.35 -31.27
CA GLU A 269 -1.67 -9.10 -31.63
C GLU A 269 -0.71 -8.30 -32.51
N ASP A 270 -1.22 -7.41 -33.35
CA ASP A 270 -0.41 -6.58 -34.24
C ASP A 270 0.47 -5.58 -33.46
N GLU A 271 1.79 -5.74 -33.63
CA GLU A 271 2.82 -4.94 -32.94
C GLU A 271 2.96 -3.52 -33.48
N GLN A 272 2.32 -3.20 -34.61
CA GLN A 272 2.30 -1.85 -35.16
C GLN A 272 1.46 -0.88 -34.30
N PHE A 273 0.52 -1.41 -33.51
CA PHE A 273 -0.31 -0.62 -32.60
C PHE A 273 0.40 -0.28 -31.30
N ASN A 274 -0.06 0.79 -30.64
CA ASN A 274 0.43 1.18 -29.33
C ASN A 274 0.15 0.09 -28.28
N ARG A 275 1.06 -0.12 -27.34
CA ARG A 275 0.92 -1.12 -26.27
C ARG A 275 -0.39 -1.00 -25.47
N TYR A 276 -0.86 0.22 -25.19
CA TYR A 276 -2.10 0.44 -24.44
C TYR A 276 -3.34 0.27 -25.32
N GLU A 277 -3.25 0.60 -26.60
CA GLU A 277 -4.34 0.32 -27.55
C GLU A 277 -4.54 -1.18 -27.71
N ARG A 278 -3.44 -1.93 -27.86
CA ARG A 278 -3.45 -3.38 -27.87
C ARG A 278 -4.05 -3.94 -26.57
N ALA A 279 -3.66 -3.39 -25.42
CA ALA A 279 -4.20 -3.81 -24.14
C ALA A 279 -5.71 -3.50 -23.98
N ILE A 280 -6.19 -2.35 -24.45
CA ILE A 280 -7.62 -1.99 -24.44
C ILE A 280 -8.44 -3.05 -25.18
N TYR A 281 -8.07 -3.38 -26.41
CA TYR A 281 -8.79 -4.37 -27.20
C TYR A 281 -8.56 -5.79 -26.71
N ALA A 282 -7.41 -6.08 -26.12
CA ALA A 282 -7.14 -7.35 -25.46
C ALA A 282 -8.04 -7.59 -24.24
N VAL A 283 -8.24 -6.58 -23.39
CA VAL A 283 -9.15 -6.65 -22.23
C VAL A 283 -10.57 -6.96 -22.68
N LEU A 284 -11.05 -6.28 -23.72
CA LEU A 284 -12.43 -6.44 -24.17
C LEU A 284 -12.68 -7.70 -25.02
N SER A 285 -11.62 -8.31 -25.57
CA SER A 285 -11.70 -9.55 -26.35
C SER A 285 -11.28 -10.81 -25.60
N GLY A 286 -10.69 -10.68 -24.41
CA GLY A 286 -10.23 -11.81 -23.58
C GLY A 286 -8.77 -12.24 -23.81
N ASN A 287 -7.93 -11.44 -24.47
CA ASN A 287 -6.54 -11.79 -24.77
C ASN A 287 -5.57 -11.47 -23.62
N LEU A 288 -5.51 -12.35 -22.62
CA LEU A 288 -4.67 -12.18 -21.42
C LEU A 288 -3.19 -11.86 -21.74
N LYS A 289 -2.59 -12.54 -22.73
CA LYS A 289 -1.16 -12.39 -23.07
C LYS A 289 -0.78 -10.95 -23.43
N ARG A 290 -1.73 -10.19 -23.98
CA ARG A 290 -1.51 -8.80 -24.40
C ARG A 290 -1.91 -7.77 -23.33
N VAL A 291 -2.67 -8.17 -22.31
CA VAL A 291 -3.00 -7.32 -21.15
C VAL A 291 -1.87 -7.31 -20.13
N LEU A 292 -1.30 -8.47 -19.79
CA LEU A 292 -0.28 -8.58 -18.74
C LEU A 292 0.92 -7.62 -18.88
N PRO A 293 1.45 -7.31 -20.08
CA PRO A 293 2.60 -6.40 -20.22
C PRO A 293 2.34 -4.95 -19.79
N VAL A 294 1.07 -4.54 -19.65
CA VAL A 294 0.71 -3.20 -19.14
C VAL A 294 0.25 -3.21 -17.68
N CYS A 295 0.10 -4.38 -17.06
CA CYS A 295 -0.22 -4.53 -15.64
C CYS A 295 1.03 -4.30 -14.80
N GLU A 296 1.03 -3.28 -13.93
CA GLU A 296 2.22 -2.88 -13.17
C GLU A 296 2.21 -3.39 -11.72
N SER A 297 1.03 -3.72 -11.16
CA SER A 297 0.86 -4.22 -9.80
C SER A 297 0.23 -5.61 -9.71
N TRP A 298 0.20 -6.16 -8.50
CA TRP A 298 -0.53 -7.37 -8.16
C TRP A 298 -2.03 -7.22 -8.44
N GLU A 299 -2.66 -6.11 -8.03
CA GLU A 299 -4.09 -5.85 -8.28
C GLU A 299 -4.42 -5.83 -9.78
N ASP A 300 -3.56 -5.19 -10.60
CA ASP A 300 -3.72 -5.17 -12.06
C ASP A 300 -3.60 -6.55 -12.69
N SER A 301 -2.67 -7.35 -12.18
CA SER A 301 -2.45 -8.70 -12.69
C SER A 301 -3.63 -9.61 -12.34
N VAL A 302 -4.07 -9.61 -11.08
CA VAL A 302 -5.26 -10.35 -10.62
C VAL A 302 -6.49 -9.91 -11.42
N TRP A 303 -6.68 -8.60 -11.62
CA TRP A 303 -7.81 -8.08 -12.39
C TRP A 303 -7.79 -8.61 -13.82
N ALA A 304 -6.63 -8.61 -14.48
CA ALA A 304 -6.52 -9.10 -15.85
C ALA A 304 -6.89 -10.60 -15.96
N TYR A 305 -6.41 -11.43 -15.03
CA TYR A 305 -6.77 -12.85 -15.00
C TYR A 305 -8.27 -13.06 -14.75
N PHE A 306 -8.84 -12.41 -13.73
CA PHE A 306 -10.26 -12.57 -13.39
C PHE A 306 -11.19 -11.98 -14.46
N ARG A 307 -10.80 -10.87 -15.11
CA ARG A 307 -11.56 -10.26 -16.21
C ARG A 307 -11.64 -11.19 -17.40
N VAL A 308 -10.51 -11.80 -17.79
CA VAL A 308 -10.46 -12.77 -18.89
C VAL A 308 -11.18 -14.07 -18.51
N LEU A 309 -11.07 -14.50 -17.25
CA LEU A 309 -11.82 -15.64 -16.73
C LEU A 309 -13.33 -15.47 -16.95
N VAL A 310 -13.90 -14.38 -16.44
CA VAL A 310 -15.34 -14.11 -16.61
C VAL A 310 -15.71 -14.02 -18.08
N ASP A 311 -14.94 -13.29 -18.89
CA ASP A 311 -15.20 -13.15 -20.32
C ASP A 311 -15.18 -14.51 -21.04
N SER A 312 -14.24 -15.40 -20.73
CA SER A 312 -14.17 -16.74 -21.33
C SER A 312 -15.36 -17.63 -20.95
N LEU A 313 -15.79 -17.59 -19.69
CA LEU A 313 -16.94 -18.38 -19.22
C LEU A 313 -18.26 -17.91 -19.82
N VAL A 314 -18.45 -16.59 -19.93
CA VAL A 314 -19.61 -16.00 -20.61
C VAL A 314 -19.60 -16.35 -22.09
N GLU A 315 -18.45 -16.26 -22.76
CA GLU A 315 -18.34 -16.61 -24.17
C GLU A 315 -18.68 -18.08 -24.44
N GLN A 316 -18.16 -18.99 -23.64
CA GLN A 316 -18.45 -20.42 -23.74
C GLN A 316 -19.96 -20.71 -23.60
N GLU A 317 -20.64 -20.06 -22.66
CA GLU A 317 -22.08 -20.25 -22.44
C GLU A 317 -22.92 -19.66 -23.58
N VAL A 318 -22.54 -18.50 -24.11
CA VAL A 318 -23.20 -17.88 -25.27
C VAL A 318 -23.07 -18.78 -26.50
N ILE A 319 -21.87 -19.28 -26.80
CA ILE A 319 -21.63 -20.21 -27.93
C ILE A 319 -22.48 -21.47 -27.76
N ARG A 320 -22.49 -22.06 -26.55
CA ARG A 320 -23.26 -23.28 -26.24
C ARG A 320 -24.77 -23.08 -26.41
N SER A 321 -25.28 -21.90 -26.07
CA SER A 321 -26.72 -21.60 -26.07
C SER A 321 -27.23 -21.19 -27.46
N SER A 322 -26.42 -20.47 -28.23
CA SER A 322 -26.78 -20.00 -29.58
C SER A 322 -26.68 -21.09 -30.65
N GLY A 323 -26.01 -22.21 -30.37
CA GLY A 323 -25.83 -23.30 -31.33
C GLY A 323 -25.07 -22.87 -32.60
N MET A 324 -24.25 -21.82 -32.51
CA MET A 324 -23.48 -21.29 -33.64
C MET A 324 -22.53 -22.35 -34.18
N ASP A 325 -22.57 -22.58 -35.50
CA ASP A 325 -21.64 -23.47 -36.18
C ASP A 325 -20.21 -22.91 -36.15
N SER A 326 -19.26 -23.84 -36.01
CA SER A 326 -17.82 -23.62 -35.80
C SER A 326 -17.10 -22.75 -36.84
N GLU A 327 -17.69 -22.46 -38.00
CA GLU A 327 -16.98 -21.83 -39.13
C GLU A 327 -16.70 -20.32 -38.94
N GLU A 328 -17.53 -19.58 -38.20
CA GLU A 328 -17.28 -18.14 -37.92
C GLU A 328 -16.32 -17.90 -36.73
N LEU A 329 -16.07 -18.94 -35.92
CA LEU A 329 -15.22 -18.91 -34.72
C LEU A 329 -13.80 -19.47 -34.95
N GLU A 330 -13.48 -19.96 -36.15
CA GLU A 330 -12.17 -20.58 -36.46
C GLU A 330 -10.96 -19.65 -36.24
N GLU A 331 -11.18 -18.34 -36.10
CA GLU A 331 -10.11 -17.35 -35.97
C GLU A 331 -9.73 -17.00 -34.51
N LEU A 332 -10.54 -17.35 -33.51
CA LEU A 332 -10.14 -17.18 -32.10
C LEU A 332 -9.26 -18.34 -31.63
N PRO A 333 -8.22 -18.10 -30.80
CA PRO A 333 -7.36 -19.17 -30.32
C PRO A 333 -8.13 -20.22 -29.52
N LYS A 334 -7.90 -21.49 -29.84
CA LYS A 334 -8.50 -22.62 -29.12
C LYS A 334 -8.14 -22.60 -27.65
N GLU A 335 -6.94 -22.12 -27.29
CA GLU A 335 -6.51 -22.01 -25.90
C GLU A 335 -7.38 -21.06 -25.07
N TYR A 336 -8.02 -20.07 -25.70
CA TYR A 336 -8.97 -19.16 -25.04
C TYR A 336 -10.35 -19.82 -24.91
N LEU A 337 -10.84 -20.46 -25.97
CA LEU A 337 -12.16 -21.10 -25.99
C LEU A 337 -12.23 -22.36 -25.13
N GLU A 338 -11.14 -23.12 -25.03
CA GLU A 338 -11.03 -24.37 -24.28
C GLU A 338 -10.34 -24.17 -22.91
N ALA A 339 -10.14 -22.92 -22.49
CA ALA A 339 -9.46 -22.61 -21.25
C ALA A 339 -10.25 -23.13 -20.05
N ASN A 340 -9.74 -24.18 -19.39
CA ASN A 340 -10.27 -24.62 -18.11
C ASN A 340 -9.59 -23.83 -16.99
N TRP A 341 -10.15 -22.65 -16.71
CA TRP A 341 -9.70 -21.79 -15.63
C TRP A 341 -10.44 -22.10 -14.34
N THR A 342 -9.70 -22.21 -13.25
CA THR A 342 -10.23 -22.22 -11.88
C THR A 342 -9.61 -21.08 -11.10
N LEU A 343 -10.20 -20.75 -9.95
CA LEU A 343 -9.70 -19.70 -9.06
C LEU A 343 -8.26 -20.02 -8.60
N GLU A 344 -7.99 -21.30 -8.30
CA GLU A 344 -6.68 -21.79 -7.88
C GLU A 344 -5.65 -21.58 -8.97
N LYS A 345 -6.00 -21.97 -10.21
CA LYS A 345 -5.11 -21.86 -11.37
C LYS A 345 -4.71 -20.41 -11.63
N VAL A 346 -5.60 -19.44 -11.42
CA VAL A 346 -5.26 -18.01 -11.53
C VAL A 346 -4.12 -17.64 -10.57
N PHE A 347 -4.21 -18.06 -9.31
CA PHE A 347 -3.17 -17.75 -8.33
C PHE A 347 -1.90 -18.59 -8.49
N GLU A 348 -1.97 -19.78 -9.08
CA GLU A 348 -0.80 -20.56 -9.49
C GLU A 348 -0.01 -19.86 -10.61
N GLU A 349 -0.69 -19.35 -11.64
CA GLU A 349 -0.06 -18.59 -12.73
C GLU A 349 0.54 -17.26 -12.23
N LEU A 350 -0.11 -16.60 -11.26
CA LEU A 350 0.44 -15.41 -10.61
C LEU A 350 1.73 -15.73 -9.83
N GLN A 351 1.85 -16.92 -9.25
CA GLN A 351 3.09 -17.37 -8.60
C GLN A 351 4.20 -17.69 -9.61
N ALA A 352 3.84 -18.03 -10.85
CA ALA A 352 4.77 -18.32 -11.94
C ALA A 352 5.13 -17.09 -12.80
N THR A 353 4.65 -15.90 -12.44
CA THR A 353 4.82 -14.68 -13.23
C THR A 353 6.29 -14.18 -13.25
N GLU A 354 6.74 -13.63 -14.38
CA GLU A 354 8.11 -13.12 -14.55
C GLU A 354 8.36 -11.75 -13.86
N SER A 355 7.30 -11.03 -13.52
CA SER A 355 7.38 -9.73 -12.84
C SER A 355 7.83 -9.87 -11.39
N LYS A 356 9.07 -9.45 -11.11
CA LYS A 356 9.64 -9.46 -9.75
C LYS A 356 8.80 -8.69 -8.73
N ARG A 357 8.22 -7.56 -9.15
CA ARG A 357 7.38 -6.73 -8.29
C ARG A 357 6.13 -7.47 -7.82
N VAL A 358 5.42 -8.13 -8.74
CA VAL A 358 4.23 -8.93 -8.42
C VAL A 358 4.59 -10.09 -7.50
N LEU A 359 5.76 -10.72 -7.68
CA LEU A 359 6.24 -11.78 -6.80
C LEU A 359 6.60 -11.30 -5.38
N GLU A 360 7.02 -10.05 -5.23
CA GLU A 360 7.24 -9.42 -3.93
C GLU A 360 5.91 -9.09 -3.26
N GLU A 361 4.99 -8.44 -3.99
CA GLU A 361 3.64 -8.11 -3.51
C GLU A 361 2.85 -9.37 -3.11
N ASN A 362 3.00 -10.49 -3.83
CA ASN A 362 2.35 -11.77 -3.49
C ASN A 362 2.78 -12.36 -2.12
N LYS A 363 3.84 -11.82 -1.50
CA LYS A 363 4.30 -12.23 -0.15
C LYS A 363 3.77 -11.33 0.96
N GLU A 364 3.13 -10.22 0.62
CA GLU A 364 2.54 -9.31 1.58
C GLU A 364 1.36 -9.95 2.31
N GLN A 365 1.21 -9.69 3.62
CA GLN A 365 0.25 -10.41 4.44
C GLN A 365 -1.20 -10.16 4.00
N TYR A 366 -1.55 -8.93 3.61
CA TYR A 366 -2.91 -8.61 3.13
C TYR A 366 -3.24 -9.31 1.81
N HIS A 367 -2.31 -9.37 0.85
CA HIS A 367 -2.54 -10.07 -0.42
C HIS A 367 -2.66 -11.58 -0.22
N ILE A 368 -1.92 -12.17 0.73
CA ILE A 368 -2.09 -13.57 1.13
C ILE A 368 -3.51 -13.79 1.70
N ILE A 369 -3.98 -12.90 2.58
CA ILE A 369 -5.35 -12.98 3.13
C ILE A 369 -6.39 -12.85 2.02
N GLN A 370 -6.27 -11.84 1.16
CA GLN A 370 -7.18 -11.61 0.02
C GLN A 370 -7.24 -12.84 -0.89
N LYS A 371 -6.10 -13.45 -1.21
CA LYS A 371 -6.03 -14.71 -1.97
C LYS A 371 -6.87 -15.81 -1.31
N PHE A 372 -6.66 -16.10 -0.03
CA PHE A 372 -7.40 -17.16 0.65
C PHE A 372 -8.89 -16.85 0.82
N VAL A 373 -9.24 -15.58 1.04
CA VAL A 373 -10.63 -15.11 1.06
C VAL A 373 -11.30 -15.35 -0.31
N ILE A 374 -10.61 -15.05 -1.42
CA ILE A 374 -11.11 -15.29 -2.78
C ILE A 374 -11.23 -16.78 -3.08
N LEU A 375 -10.28 -17.61 -2.63
CA LEU A 375 -10.33 -19.07 -2.81
C LEU A 375 -11.38 -19.74 -1.91
N GLY A 376 -11.84 -19.07 -0.85
CA GLY A 376 -12.68 -19.68 0.18
C GLY A 376 -11.95 -20.73 1.02
N ASP A 377 -10.60 -20.77 0.98
CA ASP A 377 -9.78 -21.74 1.70
C ASP A 377 -9.41 -21.23 3.10
N LEU A 378 -10.31 -21.51 4.06
CA LEU A 378 -10.14 -21.18 5.47
C LEU A 378 -9.01 -21.99 6.13
N ASP A 379 -8.76 -23.22 5.68
CA ASP A 379 -7.73 -24.09 6.24
C ASP A 379 -6.32 -23.62 5.89
N GLY A 380 -6.12 -23.15 4.65
CA GLY A 380 -4.90 -22.51 4.20
C GLY A 380 -4.65 -21.19 4.93
N LEU A 381 -5.70 -20.36 5.11
CA LEU A 381 -5.61 -19.13 5.88
C LEU A 381 -5.19 -19.38 7.34
N ALA A 382 -5.78 -20.39 7.98
CA ALA A 382 -5.44 -20.78 9.35
C ALA A 382 -3.97 -21.20 9.50
N GLN A 383 -3.41 -21.89 8.50
CA GLN A 383 -2.01 -22.29 8.51
C GLN A 383 -1.06 -21.11 8.43
N GLU A 384 -1.34 -20.12 7.58
CA GLU A 384 -0.53 -18.90 7.51
C GLU A 384 -0.64 -18.08 8.80
N PHE A 385 -1.83 -18.00 9.42
CA PHE A 385 -1.99 -17.32 10.71
C PHE A 385 -1.13 -17.98 11.81
N SER A 386 -1.17 -19.30 11.92
CA SER A 386 -0.34 -20.04 12.88
C SER A 386 1.15 -19.83 12.62
N LYS A 387 1.57 -19.88 11.35
CA LYS A 387 2.96 -19.63 10.95
C LYS A 387 3.42 -18.22 11.32
N TRP A 388 2.59 -17.20 11.13
CA TRP A 388 2.94 -15.82 11.51
C TRP A 388 3.03 -15.64 13.03
N LEU A 389 2.18 -16.32 13.80
CA LEU A 389 2.23 -16.30 15.26
C LEU A 389 3.46 -17.02 15.84
N VAL A 390 3.87 -18.15 15.25
CA VAL A 390 4.94 -19.01 15.79
C VAL A 390 6.34 -18.64 15.26
N THR A 391 6.45 -18.38 13.97
CA THR A 391 7.74 -18.26 13.26
C THR A 391 8.01 -16.89 12.64
N GLY A 392 7.03 -15.99 12.65
CA GLY A 392 7.14 -14.68 12.03
C GLY A 392 8.04 -13.69 12.81
N PRO A 393 8.56 -12.63 12.15
CA PRO A 393 8.93 -11.42 12.87
C PRO A 393 7.72 -10.92 13.66
N THR A 394 7.96 -10.14 14.73
CA THR A 394 6.91 -9.60 15.60
C THR A 394 5.75 -9.01 14.79
N LEU A 395 4.59 -9.67 14.85
CA LEU A 395 3.38 -9.32 14.11
C LEU A 395 3.00 -7.85 14.38
N PRO A 396 2.78 -7.03 13.34
CA PRO A 396 2.27 -5.68 13.52
C PRO A 396 0.93 -5.69 14.26
N SER A 397 0.75 -4.78 15.22
CA SER A 397 -0.46 -4.72 16.06
C SER A 397 -1.74 -4.52 15.24
N HIS A 398 -1.68 -3.73 14.17
CA HIS A 398 -2.80 -3.53 13.23
C HIS A 398 -3.19 -4.81 12.50
N LEU A 399 -2.21 -5.61 12.06
CA LEU A 399 -2.47 -6.89 11.41
C LEU A 399 -3.10 -7.88 12.40
N LEU A 400 -2.59 -7.94 13.63
CA LEU A 400 -3.18 -8.78 14.68
C LEU A 400 -4.61 -8.37 15.04
N ARG A 401 -4.91 -7.06 15.07
CA ARG A 401 -6.28 -6.56 15.20
C ARG A 401 -7.15 -7.01 14.05
N PHE A 402 -6.70 -6.84 12.82
CA PHE A 402 -7.43 -7.26 11.63
C PHE A 402 -7.72 -8.76 11.66
N MET A 403 -6.71 -9.59 11.91
CA MET A 403 -6.84 -11.04 12.06
C MET A 403 -7.88 -11.41 13.13
N THR A 404 -7.88 -10.71 14.26
CA THR A 404 -8.84 -10.94 15.34
C THR A 404 -10.27 -10.65 14.91
N HIS A 405 -10.52 -9.49 14.30
CA HIS A 405 -11.86 -9.13 13.85
C HIS A 405 -12.34 -10.00 12.68
N LEU A 406 -11.42 -10.48 11.83
CA LEU A 406 -11.71 -11.46 10.79
C LEU A 406 -12.13 -12.81 11.39
N VAL A 407 -11.41 -13.30 12.41
CA VAL A 407 -11.79 -14.52 13.16
C VAL A 407 -13.16 -14.35 13.81
N LEU A 408 -13.44 -13.20 14.43
CA LEU A 408 -14.73 -12.92 15.06
C LEU A 408 -15.86 -12.89 14.04
N PHE A 409 -15.64 -12.28 12.87
CA PHE A 409 -16.57 -12.27 11.74
C PHE A 409 -16.87 -13.68 11.23
N TYR A 410 -15.84 -14.49 11.03
CA TYR A 410 -16.01 -15.88 10.59
C TYR A 410 -16.80 -16.72 11.61
N ASN A 411 -16.53 -16.51 12.90
CA ASN A 411 -17.28 -17.17 13.96
C ASN A 411 -18.76 -16.78 13.99
N SER A 412 -19.10 -15.50 13.77
CA SER A 412 -20.50 -15.05 13.75
C SER A 412 -21.26 -15.51 12.50
N LEU A 413 -20.56 -15.81 11.40
CA LEU A 413 -21.15 -16.51 10.24
C LEU A 413 -21.24 -18.03 10.39
N GLY A 414 -20.68 -18.60 11.47
CA GLY A 414 -20.58 -20.06 11.64
C GLY A 414 -19.50 -20.73 10.76
N LEU A 415 -18.66 -19.94 10.10
CA LEU A 415 -17.55 -20.38 9.26
C LEU A 415 -16.27 -20.48 10.10
N GLN A 416 -16.20 -21.45 11.01
CA GLN A 416 -15.11 -21.50 11.97
C GLN A 416 -13.78 -21.88 11.32
N LEU A 417 -12.77 -21.03 11.51
CA LEU A 417 -11.37 -21.42 11.38
C LEU A 417 -11.05 -22.51 12.43
N LYS A 418 -9.93 -23.23 12.26
CA LYS A 418 -9.47 -24.20 13.26
C LYS A 418 -9.43 -23.55 14.65
N GLU A 419 -10.16 -24.15 15.58
CA GLU A 419 -10.39 -23.59 16.92
C GLU A 419 -9.08 -23.22 17.63
N GLU A 420 -8.05 -24.07 17.50
CA GLU A 420 -6.71 -23.83 18.02
C GLU A 420 -6.14 -22.47 17.55
N VAL A 421 -6.21 -22.20 16.25
CA VAL A 421 -5.67 -20.96 15.64
C VAL A 421 -6.51 -19.76 16.05
N SER A 422 -7.84 -19.87 16.04
CA SER A 422 -8.73 -18.80 16.50
C SER A 422 -8.43 -18.41 17.94
N VAL A 423 -8.23 -19.40 18.81
CA VAL A 423 -7.90 -19.18 20.22
C VAL A 423 -6.51 -18.55 20.37
N GLU A 424 -5.52 -18.96 19.59
CA GLU A 424 -4.18 -18.35 19.63
C GLU A 424 -4.19 -16.88 19.19
N VAL A 425 -4.87 -16.55 18.08
CA VAL A 425 -5.03 -15.17 17.59
C VAL A 425 -5.72 -14.30 18.65
N LEU A 426 -6.85 -14.78 19.20
CA LEU A 426 -7.60 -14.06 20.22
C LEU A 426 -6.78 -13.88 21.50
N LYS A 427 -6.08 -14.92 21.98
CA LYS A 427 -5.20 -14.83 23.15
C LYS A 427 -4.10 -13.79 22.94
N ALA A 428 -3.42 -13.83 21.79
CA ALA A 428 -2.34 -12.88 21.49
C ALA A 428 -2.84 -11.43 21.50
N TYR A 429 -4.00 -11.17 20.90
CA TYR A 429 -4.60 -9.84 20.86
C TYR A 429 -5.09 -9.38 22.25
N ILE A 430 -5.85 -10.22 22.95
CA ILE A 430 -6.41 -9.91 24.27
C ILE A 430 -5.28 -9.72 25.30
N GLU A 431 -4.22 -10.51 25.24
CA GLU A 431 -3.10 -10.37 26.17
C GLU A 431 -2.39 -9.02 26.03
N ASP A 432 -2.16 -8.54 24.81
CA ASP A 432 -1.53 -7.24 24.59
C ASP A 432 -2.49 -6.12 25.01
N GLN A 433 -3.76 -6.18 24.61
CA GLN A 433 -4.76 -5.16 24.93
C GLN A 433 -5.04 -5.08 26.43
N ARG A 434 -5.20 -6.22 27.13
CA ARG A 434 -5.39 -6.24 28.59
C ARG A 434 -4.22 -5.63 29.33
N LYS A 435 -2.98 -5.88 28.90
CA LYS A 435 -1.80 -5.27 29.52
C LYS A 435 -1.83 -3.75 29.38
N ILE A 436 -2.25 -3.25 28.22
CA ILE A 436 -2.37 -1.81 27.95
C ILE A 436 -3.52 -1.18 28.76
N ASP A 437 -4.67 -1.85 28.85
CA ASP A 437 -5.88 -1.33 29.51
C ASP A 437 -5.81 -1.34 31.04
N VAL A 438 -5.03 -2.24 31.64
CA VAL A 438 -4.80 -2.25 33.09
C VAL A 438 -4.22 -0.91 33.59
N ILE A 439 -3.49 -0.19 32.74
CA ILE A 439 -2.93 1.12 33.11
C ILE A 439 -4.03 2.17 33.33
N ASP A 440 -5.11 2.15 32.56
CA ASP A 440 -6.21 3.11 32.76
C ASP A 440 -6.85 2.95 34.14
N TRP A 441 -6.97 1.71 34.62
CA TRP A 441 -7.50 1.41 35.95
C TRP A 441 -6.59 1.91 37.07
N LEU A 442 -5.27 1.78 36.89
CA LEU A 442 -4.29 2.23 37.89
C LEU A 442 -4.15 3.76 37.89
N VAL A 443 -4.28 4.41 36.73
CA VAL A 443 -4.20 5.87 36.60
C VAL A 443 -5.49 6.57 37.07
N PHE A 444 -6.63 5.85 37.06
CA PHE A 444 -7.94 6.38 37.47
C PHE A 444 -7.93 6.97 38.88
N ASP A 445 -7.30 6.29 39.83
CA ASP A 445 -7.09 6.80 41.19
C ASP A 445 -5.72 7.49 41.29
N PRO A 446 -5.67 8.83 41.49
CA PRO A 446 -4.40 9.51 41.70
C PRO A 446 -3.56 8.88 42.80
N ALA A 447 -4.14 8.36 43.88
CA ALA A 447 -3.39 7.77 45.00
C ALA A 447 -2.57 6.53 44.59
N GLN A 448 -2.89 5.91 43.45
CA GLN A 448 -2.16 4.77 42.88
C GLN A 448 -1.10 5.19 41.85
N ARG A 449 -0.79 6.48 41.71
CA ARG A 449 0.05 6.97 40.61
C ARG A 449 1.47 6.38 40.60
N ALA A 450 2.07 6.20 41.78
CA ALA A 450 3.38 5.56 41.90
C ALA A 450 3.35 4.11 41.41
N GLU A 451 2.31 3.35 41.79
CA GLU A 451 2.11 1.97 41.35
C GLU A 451 1.79 1.88 39.86
N ALA A 452 0.94 2.78 39.34
CA ALA A 452 0.65 2.89 37.92
C ALA A 452 1.93 3.08 37.09
N LEU A 453 2.86 3.92 37.58
CA LEU A 453 4.14 4.16 36.93
C LEU A 453 5.00 2.88 36.92
N LYS A 454 5.14 2.19 38.06
CA LYS A 454 5.89 0.92 38.18
C LYS A 454 5.35 -0.15 37.23
N GLN A 455 4.04 -0.34 37.20
CA GLN A 455 3.38 -1.32 36.33
C GLN A 455 3.48 -0.94 34.85
N SER A 456 3.35 0.35 34.52
CA SER A 456 3.55 0.84 33.14
C SER A 456 4.97 0.54 32.65
N ASN A 457 5.98 0.76 33.49
CA ASN A 457 7.38 0.46 33.17
C ASN A 457 7.56 -1.04 32.96
N ALA A 458 7.00 -1.90 33.81
CA ALA A 458 7.07 -3.35 33.65
C ALA A 458 6.50 -3.84 32.31
N ILE A 459 5.35 -3.30 31.91
CA ILE A 459 4.73 -3.64 30.62
C ILE A 459 5.58 -3.11 29.46
N MET A 460 6.06 -1.86 29.55
CA MET A 460 6.94 -1.28 28.54
C MET A 460 8.25 -2.07 28.39
N ARG A 461 8.88 -2.53 29.48
CA ARG A 461 10.07 -3.39 29.44
C ARG A 461 9.82 -4.63 28.57
N LYS A 462 8.68 -5.30 28.77
CA LYS A 462 8.28 -6.49 28.00
C LYS A 462 8.04 -6.18 26.53
N PHE A 463 7.35 -5.08 26.21
CA PHE A 463 7.12 -4.68 24.82
C PHE A 463 8.40 -4.26 24.10
N LEU A 464 9.29 -3.53 24.77
CA LEU A 464 10.59 -3.14 24.23
C LEU A 464 11.48 -4.36 23.97
N ALA A 465 11.52 -5.33 24.88
CA ALA A 465 12.24 -6.59 24.68
C ALA A 465 11.71 -7.36 23.45
N CYS A 466 10.41 -7.29 23.21
CA CYS A 466 9.75 -7.86 22.04
C CYS A 466 9.77 -6.94 20.80
N LYS A 467 10.49 -5.81 20.82
CA LYS A 467 10.52 -4.80 19.73
C LYS A 467 9.15 -4.24 19.31
N LYS A 468 8.11 -4.38 20.15
CA LYS A 468 6.76 -3.82 19.96
C LYS A 468 6.75 -2.35 20.39
N HIS A 469 7.45 -1.50 19.66
CA HIS A 469 7.62 -0.09 20.00
C HIS A 469 6.29 0.67 20.03
N ASP A 470 5.35 0.35 19.14
CA ASP A 470 4.04 1.03 19.10
C ASP A 470 3.19 0.69 20.34
N ALA A 471 3.16 -0.58 20.76
CA ALA A 471 2.49 -0.97 22.01
C ALA A 471 3.14 -0.32 23.24
N ALA A 472 4.48 -0.20 23.28
CA ALA A 472 5.17 0.53 24.33
C ALA A 472 4.79 2.02 24.37
N LYS A 473 4.63 2.66 23.20
CA LYS A 473 4.16 4.05 23.09
C LYS A 473 2.71 4.21 23.53
N GLU A 474 1.84 3.25 23.25
CA GLU A 474 0.46 3.28 23.74
C GLU A 474 0.39 3.22 25.27
N VAL A 475 1.17 2.34 25.89
CA VAL A 475 1.32 2.29 27.37
C VAL A 475 1.87 3.61 27.90
N PHE A 476 2.91 4.14 27.26
CA PHE A 476 3.53 5.41 27.64
C PHE A 476 2.52 6.56 27.61
N ALA A 477 1.70 6.65 26.54
CA ALA A 477 0.70 7.69 26.36
C ALA A 477 -0.46 7.62 27.37
N LYS A 478 -0.70 6.46 27.99
CA LYS A 478 -1.71 6.31 29.07
C LYS A 478 -1.22 6.82 30.41
N VAL A 479 0.10 6.99 30.61
CA VAL A 479 0.66 7.62 31.81
C VAL A 479 0.55 9.13 31.66
N PRO A 480 -0.19 9.85 32.52
CA PRO A 480 -0.35 11.29 32.36
C PRO A 480 0.97 12.06 32.55
N ASP A 481 1.14 13.17 31.83
CA ASP A 481 2.38 13.98 31.88
C ASP A 481 2.66 14.55 33.28
N ASP A 482 1.63 14.73 34.10
CA ASP A 482 1.75 15.24 35.46
C ASP A 482 2.10 14.17 36.51
N SER A 483 2.23 12.89 36.11
CA SER A 483 2.40 11.76 37.02
C SER A 483 3.57 11.90 37.98
N MET A 484 4.72 12.39 37.49
CA MET A 484 5.90 12.60 38.35
C MET A 484 5.60 13.67 39.41
N ARG A 485 4.98 14.79 39.01
CA ARG A 485 4.62 15.88 39.93
C ARG A 485 3.61 15.41 40.96
N GLU A 486 2.64 14.61 40.54
CA GLU A 486 1.61 14.03 41.40
C GLU A 486 2.21 13.09 42.45
N ILE A 487 3.16 12.22 42.07
CA ILE A 487 3.87 11.33 43.00
C ILE A 487 4.61 12.13 44.07
N TYR A 488 5.37 13.17 43.68
CA TYR A 488 6.05 14.03 44.65
C TYR A 488 5.06 14.76 45.56
N ARG A 489 3.97 15.32 45.00
CA ARG A 489 2.95 16.01 45.80
C ARG A 489 2.33 15.10 46.85
N GLN A 490 1.96 13.87 46.47
CA GLN A 490 1.37 12.90 47.40
C GLN A 490 2.33 12.46 48.49
N TRP A 491 3.63 12.39 48.20
CA TRP A 491 4.65 12.10 49.20
C TRP A 491 4.82 13.27 50.18
N GLU A 492 4.90 14.49 49.67
CA GLU A 492 5.01 15.72 50.48
C GLU A 492 3.80 15.93 51.40
N GLU A 493 2.59 15.59 50.93
CA GLU A 493 1.34 15.66 51.70
C GLU A 493 1.34 14.73 52.94
N GLN A 494 2.20 13.71 52.98
CA GLN A 494 2.34 12.82 54.15
C GLN A 494 3.13 13.48 55.30
N GLY A 495 3.72 14.67 55.08
CA GLY A 495 4.37 15.47 56.11
C GLY A 495 5.68 14.87 56.65
N LEU A 496 6.29 13.94 55.91
CA LEU A 496 7.56 13.32 56.24
C LEU A 496 8.71 14.10 55.57
N ASP A 497 9.66 14.60 56.36
CA ASP A 497 10.88 15.27 55.87
C ASP A 497 11.93 14.25 55.39
N MET A 498 11.47 13.27 54.59
CA MET A 498 12.22 12.13 54.10
C MET A 498 12.22 12.11 52.57
N PRO A 499 13.32 11.70 51.92
CA PRO A 499 13.33 11.54 50.47
C PRO A 499 12.32 10.49 50.02
N LEU A 500 11.89 10.58 48.76
CA LEU A 500 10.99 9.62 48.13
C LEU A 500 11.55 8.19 48.29
N PRO A 501 10.69 7.15 48.45
CA PRO A 501 11.14 5.77 48.49
C PRO A 501 12.01 5.42 47.28
N ALA A 502 13.07 4.66 47.52
CA ALA A 502 14.03 4.26 46.49
C ALA A 502 13.36 3.59 45.29
N GLU A 503 12.32 2.78 45.52
CA GLU A 503 11.53 2.15 44.46
C GLU A 503 10.82 3.16 43.55
N ASP A 504 10.22 4.20 44.11
CA ASP A 504 9.46 5.19 43.36
C ASP A 504 10.42 6.11 42.58
N GLU A 505 11.56 6.47 43.18
CA GLU A 505 12.61 7.26 42.52
C GLU A 505 13.25 6.47 41.36
N ASN A 506 13.56 5.19 41.58
CA ASN A 506 14.05 4.30 40.53
C ASN A 506 12.99 4.08 39.43
N ALA A 507 11.70 3.98 39.77
CA ALA A 507 10.61 3.87 38.78
C ALA A 507 10.44 5.14 37.95
N ILE A 508 10.52 6.33 38.56
CA ILE A 508 10.53 7.61 37.83
C ILE A 508 11.71 7.66 36.87
N ARG A 509 12.90 7.30 37.35
CA ARG A 509 14.11 7.25 36.53
C ARG A 509 13.98 6.27 35.36
N GLU A 510 13.44 5.09 35.60
CA GLU A 510 13.21 4.09 34.57
C GLU A 510 12.23 4.61 33.50
N HIS A 511 11.15 5.27 33.92
CA HIS A 511 10.19 5.87 32.99
C HIS A 511 10.85 6.95 32.11
N LEU A 512 11.73 7.76 32.69
CA LEU A 512 12.52 8.75 31.95
C LEU A 512 13.51 8.10 30.96
N CYS A 513 14.11 6.96 31.33
CA CYS A 513 14.95 6.16 30.44
C CYS A 513 14.13 5.67 29.24
N ILE A 514 12.94 5.12 29.47
CA ILE A 514 12.05 4.64 28.41
C ILE A 514 11.60 5.79 27.51
N ARG A 515 11.24 6.95 28.07
CA ARG A 515 10.92 8.16 27.31
C ARG A 515 12.05 8.56 26.38
N ALA A 516 13.28 8.70 26.90
CA ALA A 516 14.45 9.06 26.10
C ALA A 516 14.68 8.08 24.94
N TYR A 517 14.50 6.79 25.18
CA TYR A 517 14.62 5.75 24.15
C TYR A 517 13.53 5.86 23.07
N LEU A 518 12.26 6.03 23.46
CA LEU A 518 11.14 6.17 22.51
C LEU A 518 11.27 7.44 21.66
N GLU A 519 11.68 8.56 22.26
CA GLU A 519 11.97 9.82 21.56
C GLU A 519 13.13 9.65 20.56
N ALA A 520 14.24 9.01 20.97
CA ALA A 520 15.37 8.76 20.07
C ALA A 520 15.00 7.87 18.88
N HIS A 521 14.20 6.83 19.12
CA HIS A 521 13.71 5.96 18.06
C HIS A 521 12.77 6.73 17.10
N GLU A 522 11.92 7.61 17.63
CA GLU A 522 11.03 8.46 16.83
C GLU A 522 11.79 9.46 15.95
N ALA A 523 12.73 10.20 16.55
CA ALA A 523 13.60 11.12 15.83
C ALA A 523 14.36 10.39 14.70
N PHE A 524 14.97 9.23 14.99
CA PHE A 524 15.67 8.45 13.98
C PHE A 524 14.75 8.06 12.83
N ASN A 525 13.51 7.67 13.14
CA ASN A 525 12.53 7.31 12.12
C ASN A 525 12.14 8.49 11.24
N GLU A 526 12.00 9.70 11.79
CA GLU A 526 11.76 10.91 11.00
C GLU A 526 12.97 11.25 10.10
N TRP A 527 14.18 11.15 10.63
CA TRP A 527 15.41 11.39 9.88
C TRP A 527 15.61 10.37 8.76
N PHE A 528 15.55 9.07 9.08
CA PHE A 528 15.76 7.97 8.12
C PHE A 528 14.81 8.12 6.95
N LYS A 529 13.60 8.54 7.28
CA LYS A 529 12.58 8.81 6.31
C LYS A 529 12.96 9.95 5.37
N HIS A 530 13.35 11.10 5.92
CA HIS A 530 13.64 12.31 5.13
C HIS A 530 14.88 12.08 4.25
N MET A 531 15.87 11.35 4.77
CA MET A 531 17.08 10.95 4.05
C MET A 531 16.78 10.08 2.82
N ASN A 532 15.80 9.19 2.88
CA ASN A 532 15.45 8.29 1.77
C ASN A 532 14.52 8.91 0.72
N THR A 533 14.17 10.19 0.87
CA THR A 533 13.35 10.91 -0.10
C THR A 533 14.06 12.21 -0.50
N PRO A 534 15.14 12.13 -1.31
CA PRO A 534 15.80 13.32 -1.85
C PRO A 534 15.05 13.87 -3.09
N PRO A 535 15.14 15.18 -3.38
CA PRO A 535 14.65 15.76 -4.63
C PRO A 535 15.30 15.09 -5.85
N GLN A 536 14.54 14.91 -6.94
CA GLN A 536 15.06 14.28 -8.14
C GLN A 536 15.73 15.30 -9.05
N LYS A 537 17.00 15.04 -9.42
CA LYS A 537 17.74 15.91 -10.32
C LYS A 537 17.07 15.91 -11.71
N PRO A 538 16.73 17.09 -12.27
CA PRO A 538 16.17 17.17 -13.62
C PRO A 538 17.19 16.66 -14.64
N SER A 539 16.72 15.98 -15.68
CA SER A 539 17.54 15.47 -16.79
C SER A 539 17.23 16.20 -18.09
N LEU A 540 18.27 16.61 -18.81
CA LEU A 540 18.13 17.17 -20.15
C LEU A 540 18.23 16.07 -21.21
N PRO A 541 17.24 15.90 -22.11
CA PRO A 541 17.37 15.01 -23.26
C PRO A 541 18.50 15.45 -24.21
N ALA A 542 19.18 14.49 -24.85
CA ALA A 542 20.35 14.75 -25.72
C ALA A 542 20.05 15.60 -26.97
N GLN A 543 18.77 15.78 -27.33
CA GLN A 543 18.31 16.59 -28.46
C GLN A 543 17.31 17.68 -28.01
N ALA A 544 17.54 18.29 -26.85
CA ALA A 544 16.64 19.30 -26.30
C ALA A 544 16.57 20.57 -27.17
N LYS A 545 15.35 21.03 -27.45
CA LYS A 545 15.10 22.32 -28.14
C LYS A 545 15.37 23.49 -27.21
N PHE A 546 15.61 24.69 -27.75
CA PHE A 546 15.87 25.91 -26.96
C PHE A 546 14.84 26.17 -25.85
N THR A 547 13.55 25.96 -26.12
CA THR A 547 12.47 26.10 -25.12
C THR A 547 12.56 25.06 -24.00
N GLU A 548 13.02 23.86 -24.31
CA GLU A 548 13.25 22.78 -23.33
C GLU A 548 14.52 23.04 -22.52
N THR A 549 15.53 23.68 -23.12
CA THR A 549 16.73 24.16 -22.40
C THR A 549 16.35 25.24 -21.38
N VAL A 550 15.53 26.22 -21.75
CA VAL A 550 15.05 27.26 -20.82
C VAL A 550 14.17 26.65 -19.72
N ALA A 551 13.28 25.71 -20.06
CA ALA A 551 12.46 25.01 -19.07
C ALA A 551 13.32 24.14 -18.13
N PHE A 552 14.39 23.53 -18.64
CA PHE A 552 15.36 22.80 -17.84
C PHE A 552 16.12 23.74 -16.89
N GLU A 553 16.58 24.91 -17.35
CA GLU A 553 17.24 25.91 -16.49
C GLU A 553 16.33 26.39 -15.35
N MET A 554 15.03 26.57 -15.62
CA MET A 554 14.05 26.89 -14.58
C MET A 554 13.88 25.73 -13.59
N LYS A 555 13.71 24.50 -14.09
CA LYS A 555 13.60 23.29 -13.26
C LYS A 555 14.88 23.01 -12.47
N GLU A 556 16.05 23.33 -13.00
CA GLU A 556 17.34 23.18 -12.33
C GLU A 556 17.47 24.17 -11.17
N LYS A 557 17.00 25.42 -11.34
CA LYS A 557 16.92 26.40 -10.25
C LYS A 557 15.93 26.00 -9.17
N GLU A 558 14.74 25.50 -9.56
CA GLU A 558 13.75 24.96 -8.62
C GLU A 558 14.30 23.77 -7.85
N TYR A 559 14.90 22.80 -8.55
CA TYR A 559 15.58 21.66 -7.95
C TYR A 559 16.67 22.09 -6.97
N GLN A 560 17.49 23.08 -7.32
CA GLN A 560 18.55 23.57 -6.43
C GLN A 560 17.96 24.14 -5.13
N MET A 561 16.89 24.93 -5.22
CA MET A 561 16.20 25.48 -4.05
C MET A 561 15.57 24.37 -3.20
N GLU A 562 14.92 23.38 -3.81
CA GLU A 562 14.36 22.23 -3.12
C GLU A 562 15.44 21.37 -2.45
N HIS A 563 16.56 21.16 -3.13
CA HIS A 563 17.71 20.42 -2.61
C HIS A 563 18.33 21.14 -1.41
N ASP A 564 18.49 22.46 -1.47
CA ASP A 564 19.04 23.25 -0.36
C ASP A 564 18.10 23.21 0.86
N ASN A 565 16.78 23.33 0.64
CA ASN A 565 15.78 23.17 1.71
C ASN A 565 15.78 21.75 2.30
N TRP A 566 15.87 20.73 1.44
CA TRP A 566 15.93 19.33 1.85
C TRP A 566 17.19 19.06 2.67
N SER A 567 18.34 19.57 2.23
CA SER A 567 19.63 19.44 2.92
C SER A 567 19.60 20.16 4.27
N GLY A 568 19.10 21.40 4.33
CA GLY A 568 18.98 22.15 5.58
C GLY A 568 18.07 21.46 6.60
N ARG A 569 16.95 20.88 6.16
CA ARG A 569 16.08 20.07 7.03
C ARG A 569 16.77 18.77 7.45
N LEU A 570 17.51 18.12 6.55
CA LEU A 570 18.25 16.90 6.87
C LEU A 570 19.29 17.17 7.96
N ASP A 571 20.00 18.30 7.89
CA ASP A 571 20.96 18.70 8.92
C ASP A 571 20.29 18.96 10.27
N ALA A 572 19.16 19.66 10.30
CA ALA A 572 18.40 19.88 11.53
C ALA A 572 17.91 18.57 12.16
N LEU A 573 17.36 17.66 11.35
CA LEU A 573 16.95 16.33 11.81
C LEU A 573 18.15 15.50 12.28
N THR A 574 19.31 15.65 11.63
CA THR A 574 20.54 14.95 12.01
C THR A 574 21.01 15.38 13.40
N GLU A 575 20.95 16.68 13.71
CA GLU A 575 21.28 17.18 15.05
C GLU A 575 20.29 16.69 16.11
N ASP A 576 18.98 16.76 15.85
CA ASP A 576 17.96 16.29 16.82
C ASP A 576 18.12 14.78 17.09
N VAL A 577 18.25 13.94 16.06
CA VAL A 577 18.50 12.49 16.25
C VAL A 577 19.75 12.24 17.08
N LYS A 578 20.83 12.96 16.78
CA LYS A 578 22.10 12.84 17.48
C LYS A 578 21.93 13.19 18.96
N GLU A 579 21.29 14.31 19.28
CA GLU A 579 21.00 14.73 20.64
C GLU A 579 20.16 13.67 21.38
N ARG A 580 19.06 13.21 20.78
CA ARG A 580 18.18 12.21 21.39
C ARG A 580 18.88 10.88 21.64
N ILE A 581 19.69 10.41 20.68
CA ILE A 581 20.45 9.16 20.88
C ILE A 581 21.53 9.36 21.95
N TYR A 582 22.22 10.51 22.00
CA TYR A 582 23.17 10.77 23.08
C TYR A 582 22.51 10.86 24.44
N ASN A 583 21.28 11.38 24.55
CA ASN A 583 20.52 11.35 25.81
C ASN A 583 20.29 9.93 26.31
N VAL A 584 20.21 8.94 25.42
CA VAL A 584 20.13 7.52 25.78
C VAL A 584 21.51 6.94 26.13
N LEU A 585 22.53 7.17 25.30
CA LEU A 585 23.87 6.59 25.50
C LEU A 585 24.61 7.18 26.71
N LEU A 586 24.40 8.47 26.97
CA LEU A 586 25.04 9.26 28.02
C LEU A 586 24.01 9.68 29.08
N PHE A 587 23.04 8.82 29.34
CA PHE A 587 21.99 9.10 30.32
C PHE A 587 22.62 9.39 31.69
N VAL A 588 22.20 10.48 32.33
CA VAL A 588 22.83 11.04 33.54
C VAL A 588 22.83 10.06 34.72
N ASP A 589 23.78 10.24 35.66
CA ASP A 589 23.84 9.54 36.95
C ASP A 589 23.77 8.01 36.85
N GLY A 590 24.82 7.36 36.33
CA GLY A 590 24.95 5.89 36.30
C GLY A 590 24.47 5.20 35.02
N GLY A 591 23.90 5.93 34.06
CA GLY A 591 23.56 5.41 32.74
C GLY A 591 22.12 4.90 32.59
N TRP A 592 21.76 4.55 31.35
CA TRP A 592 20.39 4.21 30.94
C TRP A 592 19.92 2.87 31.50
N MET A 593 18.72 2.81 32.08
CA MET A 593 18.19 1.59 32.72
C MET A 593 19.13 1.02 33.79
N VAL A 594 19.65 1.89 34.65
CA VAL A 594 20.44 1.55 35.84
C VAL A 594 19.82 2.27 37.03
N ASP A 595 19.55 1.55 38.11
CA ASP A 595 19.07 2.12 39.36
C ASP A 595 20.21 2.89 40.05
N VAL A 596 19.85 4.01 40.69
CA VAL A 596 20.82 4.86 41.41
C VAL A 596 20.70 4.63 42.90
N ARG A 597 19.49 4.39 43.38
CA ARG A 597 19.19 4.08 44.78
C ARG A 597 19.26 2.57 45.00
N GLU A 598 20.28 2.13 45.71
CA GLU A 598 20.52 0.71 46.04
C GLU A 598 19.78 0.25 47.31
N ASP A 599 19.11 1.16 48.01
CA ASP A 599 18.36 0.90 49.24
C ASP A 599 16.92 0.42 49.00
N ALA A 600 16.53 0.15 47.75
CA ALA A 600 15.26 -0.49 47.39
C ALA A 600 15.29 -2.01 47.65
N GLU A 601 14.11 -2.63 47.76
CA GLU A 601 14.04 -4.10 47.79
C GLU A 601 14.61 -4.72 46.50
N GLU A 602 15.40 -5.77 46.65
CA GLU A 602 16.00 -6.47 45.51
C GLU A 602 14.92 -7.21 44.70
N ASP A 603 14.65 -6.73 43.49
CA ASP A 603 13.89 -7.45 42.47
C ASP A 603 14.84 -8.00 41.39
N PRO A 604 15.23 -9.29 41.49
CA PRO A 604 16.18 -9.90 40.55
C PRO A 604 15.59 -10.03 39.14
N GLU A 605 14.27 -10.14 38.99
CA GLU A 605 13.63 -10.24 37.68
C GLU A 605 13.67 -8.89 36.96
N ARG A 606 13.29 -7.80 37.65
CA ARG A 606 13.40 -6.45 37.11
C ARG A 606 14.84 -6.10 36.75
N GLY A 607 15.80 -6.38 37.65
CA GLY A 607 17.22 -6.15 37.38
C GLY A 607 17.73 -6.91 36.15
N HIS A 608 17.31 -8.18 35.99
CA HIS A 608 17.65 -8.97 34.81
C HIS A 608 17.03 -8.38 33.52
N GLN A 609 15.76 -7.99 33.54
CA GLN A 609 15.07 -7.37 32.41
C GLN A 609 15.77 -6.07 31.97
N MET A 610 16.15 -5.20 32.92
CA MET A 610 16.86 -3.95 32.63
C MET A 610 18.25 -4.22 32.02
N ALA A 611 18.99 -5.19 32.54
CA ALA A 611 20.28 -5.59 31.97
C ALA A 611 20.14 -6.16 30.55
N MET A 612 19.09 -6.95 30.29
CA MET A 612 18.78 -7.44 28.94
C MET A 612 18.43 -6.31 27.99
N LEU A 613 17.58 -5.37 28.41
CA LEU A 613 17.21 -4.21 27.59
C LEU A 613 18.43 -3.37 27.26
N ARG A 614 19.36 -3.15 28.21
CA ARG A 614 20.64 -2.48 27.93
C ARG A 614 21.39 -3.18 26.79
N ARG A 615 21.54 -4.51 26.86
CA ARG A 615 22.21 -5.34 25.84
C ARG A 615 21.53 -5.32 24.48
N LEU A 616 20.24 -5.04 24.41
CA LEU A 616 19.49 -4.95 23.15
C LEU A 616 19.49 -3.52 22.58
N CYS A 617 19.16 -2.54 23.42
CA CYS A 617 18.84 -1.19 23.02
C CYS A 617 20.09 -0.31 22.82
N LEU A 618 21.11 -0.42 23.68
CA LEU A 618 22.30 0.45 23.59
C LEU A 618 23.17 0.15 22.36
N PRO A 619 23.44 -1.13 22.00
CA PRO A 619 24.10 -1.44 20.74
C PRO A 619 23.28 -0.97 19.54
N MET A 620 21.94 -1.18 19.57
CA MET A 620 21.06 -0.73 18.49
C MET A 620 21.15 0.79 18.30
N MET A 621 20.97 1.59 19.36
CA MET A 621 21.06 3.05 19.31
C MET A 621 22.42 3.52 18.78
N THR A 622 23.50 2.85 19.17
CA THR A 622 24.86 3.11 18.67
C THR A 622 24.95 2.88 17.16
N PHE A 623 24.41 1.77 16.64
CA PHE A 623 24.42 1.50 15.21
C PHE A 623 23.50 2.43 14.41
N LEU A 624 22.38 2.86 14.98
CA LEU A 624 21.51 3.88 14.39
C LEU A 624 22.26 5.21 14.27
N LEU A 625 22.94 5.65 15.33
CA LEU A 625 23.74 6.88 15.31
C LEU A 625 24.90 6.79 14.32
N LEU A 626 25.65 5.68 14.30
CA LEU A 626 26.68 5.48 13.27
C LEU A 626 26.10 5.58 11.86
N THR A 627 24.92 5.01 11.62
CA THR A 627 24.26 5.09 10.31
C THR A 627 23.92 6.54 9.96
N VAL A 628 23.43 7.32 10.93
CA VAL A 628 23.13 8.75 10.77
C VAL A 628 24.39 9.52 10.39
N LEU A 629 25.46 9.38 11.16
CA LEU A 629 26.71 10.11 10.96
C LEU A 629 27.41 9.72 9.64
N GLN A 630 27.43 8.43 9.30
CA GLN A 630 28.03 7.94 8.05
C GLN A 630 27.28 8.43 6.82
N ARG A 631 25.94 8.35 6.84
CA ARG A 631 25.08 8.79 5.72
C ARG A 631 25.15 10.29 5.49
N THR A 632 25.35 11.06 6.55
CA THR A 632 25.50 12.53 6.51
C THR A 632 26.97 12.98 6.37
N GLN A 633 27.89 12.05 6.09
CA GLN A 633 29.32 12.31 5.86
C GLN A 633 30.09 12.90 7.06
N ARG A 634 29.57 12.75 8.28
CA ARG A 634 30.18 13.20 9.55
C ARG A 634 31.08 12.11 10.13
N HIS A 635 32.10 11.74 9.36
CA HIS A 635 32.99 10.61 9.69
C HIS A 635 33.86 10.86 10.92
N GLN A 636 34.27 12.10 11.18
CA GLN A 636 35.04 12.43 12.38
C GLN A 636 34.23 12.22 13.67
N GLU A 637 32.94 12.60 13.67
CA GLU A 637 32.03 12.31 14.80
C GLU A 637 31.81 10.81 14.97
N SER A 638 31.77 10.05 13.86
CA SER A 638 31.64 8.58 13.89
C SER A 638 32.82 7.92 14.60
N LEU A 639 34.04 8.46 14.45
CA LEU A 639 35.24 7.97 15.14
C LEU A 639 35.21 8.27 16.65
N ARG A 640 34.73 9.46 17.05
CA ARG A 640 34.59 9.83 18.46
C ARG A 640 33.64 8.92 19.24
N MET A 641 32.77 8.18 18.55
CA MET A 641 31.94 7.16 19.19
C MET A 641 32.79 6.04 19.83
N ALA A 642 34.00 5.76 19.32
CA ALA A 642 34.90 4.81 19.95
C ALA A 642 35.28 5.24 21.37
N ASP A 643 35.57 6.53 21.57
CA ASP A 643 35.89 7.10 22.88
C ASP A 643 34.70 7.00 23.84
N ILE A 644 33.49 7.27 23.33
CA ILE A 644 32.25 7.19 24.11
C ILE A 644 31.98 5.76 24.56
N ILE A 645 32.14 4.78 23.67
CA ILE A 645 31.89 3.37 24.02
C ILE A 645 32.95 2.83 24.96
N ALA A 646 34.22 3.20 24.75
CA ALA A 646 35.35 2.76 25.58
C ALA A 646 35.44 3.49 26.93
N SER A 647 34.68 4.57 27.12
CA SER A 647 34.72 5.37 28.35
C SER A 647 34.30 4.58 29.59
N ASP A 648 35.12 4.66 30.63
CA ASP A 648 34.83 4.07 31.95
C ASP A 648 33.71 4.81 32.71
N GLN A 649 33.29 5.99 32.25
CA GLN A 649 32.23 6.76 32.89
C GLN A 649 30.87 6.07 32.78
N HIS A 650 30.54 5.53 31.60
CA HIS A 650 29.26 4.87 31.33
C HIS A 650 29.40 3.36 31.08
N ARG A 651 30.64 2.86 30.93
CA ARG A 651 31.01 1.46 30.71
C ARG A 651 30.17 0.78 29.61
N LEU A 652 29.90 1.52 28.53
CA LEU A 652 29.06 1.02 27.45
C LEU A 652 29.65 -0.24 26.82
N TYR A 653 30.97 -0.37 26.74
CA TYR A 653 31.67 -1.53 26.21
C TYR A 653 31.27 -2.88 26.87
N GLU A 654 30.84 -2.90 28.13
CA GLU A 654 30.42 -4.13 28.83
C GLU A 654 29.08 -4.68 28.33
N VAL A 655 28.28 -3.81 27.70
CA VAL A 655 26.92 -4.14 27.24
C VAL A 655 26.95 -4.81 25.85
N PHE A 656 28.01 -4.60 25.08
CA PHE A 656 28.14 -5.14 23.72
C PHE A 656 28.66 -6.57 23.73
N SER A 657 28.15 -7.40 22.84
CA SER A 657 28.79 -8.68 22.51
C SER A 657 30.08 -8.47 21.72
N LYS A 658 30.96 -9.47 21.74
CA LYS A 658 32.22 -9.44 20.96
C LYS A 658 31.98 -9.27 19.46
N ASP A 659 30.90 -9.85 18.93
CA ASP A 659 30.56 -9.72 17.51
C ASP A 659 30.01 -8.34 17.17
N GLU A 660 29.23 -7.72 18.06
CA GLU A 660 28.78 -6.34 17.89
C GLU A 660 29.96 -5.36 17.95
N LEU A 661 30.89 -5.52 18.89
CA LEU A 661 32.11 -4.71 18.92
C LEU A 661 32.94 -4.88 17.64
N ARG A 662 33.07 -6.11 17.12
CA ARG A 662 33.73 -6.34 15.83
C ARG A 662 33.04 -5.60 14.69
N LYS A 663 31.71 -5.68 14.60
CA LYS A 663 30.92 -4.95 13.60
C LYS A 663 31.04 -3.44 13.75
N PHE A 664 31.05 -2.94 14.98
CA PHE A 664 31.24 -1.53 15.30
C PHE A 664 32.61 -1.04 14.80
N LEU A 665 33.69 -1.75 15.13
CA LEU A 665 35.04 -1.41 14.67
C LEU A 665 35.18 -1.48 13.15
N GLN A 666 34.50 -2.42 12.48
CA GLN A 666 34.46 -2.48 11.02
C GLN A 666 33.81 -1.22 10.42
N LYS A 667 32.68 -0.78 10.98
CA LYS A 667 32.01 0.45 10.55
C LYS A 667 32.87 1.70 10.80
N ILE A 668 33.53 1.79 11.95
CA ILE A 668 34.47 2.89 12.21
C ILE A 668 35.62 2.90 11.21
N ARG A 669 36.16 1.72 10.86
CA ARG A 669 37.20 1.61 9.84
C ARG A 669 36.72 2.13 8.47
N GLU A 670 35.49 1.85 8.07
CA GLU A 670 34.91 2.39 6.83
C GLU A 670 34.90 3.92 6.83
N SER A 671 34.49 4.55 7.94
CA SER A 671 34.54 6.01 8.10
C SER A 671 35.97 6.57 8.06
N SER A 672 36.93 5.86 8.65
CA SER A 672 38.36 6.24 8.63
C SER A 672 38.94 6.18 7.21
N LEU A 673 38.61 5.15 6.43
CA LEU A 673 39.02 5.05 5.01
C LEU A 673 38.47 6.22 4.18
N LEU A 674 37.22 6.61 4.40
CA LEU A 674 36.61 7.76 3.71
C LEU A 674 37.25 9.11 4.09
N LEU A 675 37.86 9.22 5.27
CA LEU A 675 38.64 10.40 5.68
C LEU A 675 40.01 10.42 5.01
N LEU A 676 40.67 9.26 4.92
CA LEU A 676 41.93 9.11 4.18
C LEU A 676 41.77 9.46 2.70
N ASP A 677 40.67 9.04 2.06
CA ASP A 677 40.35 9.41 0.67
C ASP A 677 40.17 10.92 0.48
N LYS A 678 39.84 11.66 1.55
CA LYS A 678 39.75 13.13 1.58
C LYS A 678 41.09 13.82 1.90
N GLY A 679 42.18 13.07 2.03
CA GLY A 679 43.51 13.60 2.35
C GLY A 679 43.71 14.00 3.82
N LEU A 680 42.80 13.58 4.71
CA LEU A 680 42.95 13.71 6.15
C LEU A 680 43.65 12.49 6.72
N ASP A 681 44.11 12.55 7.96
CA ASP A 681 44.62 11.39 8.68
C ASP A 681 43.48 10.38 9.02
N PRO A 682 43.79 9.18 9.53
CA PRO A 682 42.76 8.19 9.88
C PRO A 682 41.73 8.66 10.91
N LEU A 683 42.00 9.73 11.65
CA LEU A 683 41.14 10.32 12.68
C LEU A 683 40.41 11.59 12.22
N GLY A 684 40.65 12.04 10.99
CA GLY A 684 40.05 13.21 10.38
C GLY A 684 40.75 14.54 10.67
N TYR A 685 42.01 14.52 11.11
CA TYR A 685 42.85 15.72 11.26
C TYR A 685 43.66 15.98 9.99
N GLU A 686 44.08 17.24 9.79
CA GLU A 686 44.95 17.60 8.67
C GLU A 686 46.32 16.94 8.83
N ILE A 687 46.79 16.27 7.77
CA ILE A 687 48.12 15.66 7.74
C ILE A 687 49.15 16.79 7.70
N GLN A 688 49.91 16.97 8.79
CA GLN A 688 51.03 17.89 8.79
C GLN A 688 52.11 17.38 7.82
N PRO A 689 52.69 18.26 6.99
CA PRO A 689 53.64 17.89 5.94
C PRO A 689 54.98 17.33 6.44
#